data_AF-V4N0K1-F1
#
_entry.id   AF-V4N0K1-F1
#
_cell.length_a   1.000
_cell.length_b   1.000
_cell.length_c   1.000
_cell.angle_alpha   90.00
_cell.angle_beta   90.00
_cell.angle_gamma   90.00
#
_symmetry.space_group_name_H-M   'P 1'
#
loop_
_entity.id
_entity.type
_entity.pdbx_description
1 polymer ?
#
loop_
_entity_poly.entity_id
_entity_poly.type
_entity_poly.pdbx_seq_one_letter_code
_entity_poly.pdbx_strand_id
1 'polypeptide(L)'
;MDFLRKLFGGGGNEGDAVARVGAAFAGLDKHRAGLSRDIAQYVVKDSGSSVLSTLSTQAVQTYWQNNGGHWRWNVDKNPIFKGGVTWSHAQQHRLGEIMSALHPLGSGGDWGMMGTATSPGWLRHVLSMQARHDGTISNMDDFHDLATGHGAGMEAILDLLFSNNPRNYNHPDCTGLFSGTKLWLAAHAAEVIAAAPKLGAAPRSLLVAAIGRFGQTGPYLDLLVDAAVASAKTVKEAAYKALTGADPKALAAALDQRFPVAAPGAAVELVNLVSRTLGAGNDSLLQGWRATTTAPKVLAAIDAAQMKQNLVAVATDVPAAVTGGYIALDGSLVELLPAPPPPEASEVPDAVMDLLKPSIQSFNQVLEKGRQEAKTERWHWSKQHRPITHDTIRQMKQRAQSGNFHHSDNPFEWMQIHVAIDRSGIDAFFASPHLTLRHVTIIARATTYGNLLAIYAPYGESPASVELRRRIHNGADLRTVQAMWAPRPERKISGNAIEAALASWGNPTDNVEGDHLWPLVAENLDLIEEALGFRPQSGPTQLNLSVALDLLAVLPKVPQRLLMPLMTIATGTRKGPRGEARKLLAGAPDIDGSILHLLGDSKQEVRAGAAEWLGQRGNKTAITPLRQAQKGEKSDIGKAAIISALERLGDDVSDLFDPALMKKEAEVGLAKAGGKGLEWLSLDNLPALKWRDGRAVDPVLVRWWAVLANKLKQPGGNALIDMWLDRLAPGDADRLGRYVLTAWIDQDTRSPTQEEANAYALSQVDSRLQSNLAMVKRYPQSAEYYITDRDRLFAQLKNEQLRIYLGSAADNKGLLALTTRVGGADAARAAKAYLKNHGARVSQCKALLEALAANPSGAAIQVVLATANRFKARSVQALAAELIDAIATRRGWTAEELADRTIPTAGLDETGAAEIDCGNDRTYRMVVDESDSLVLLNTSGQPVKALPTARIDDEKPLLDEAKKLLVNARKEIKQVVPDQTARLREAMCLERRWPADDWNLYILGHPLVARLARRLVWMGLDADGNCLATFRPLDDNSLTDTGDNTVDLSRFALVQLAHSLLVPADVAAAWRTHLADYEVTSPFDQFGRDLPKLAPEQLTARDITDRKGWMIETFKLRGAAIRQGYVRGAAEDGGVFMTYERRYVAAGLIALIHFSGSPLPEENLPAALFELNFARIKRNSNWHGATVVLGDVPPVLLAETWQDLYDIAAKGTGFDPQWEKKTPW
;
A
#
# COMPACT_ATOMS: atom_id res chain seq x y z
N MET A 1 -56.84 8.25 -45.07
CA MET A 1 -56.77 7.37 -43.87
C MET A 1 -55.70 6.27 -43.99
N ASP A 2 -55.32 5.79 -45.18
CA ASP A 2 -54.31 4.71 -45.33
C ASP A 2 -52.82 5.13 -45.40
N PHE A 3 -52.53 6.41 -45.66
CA PHE A 3 -51.13 6.89 -45.75
C PHE A 3 -50.52 7.24 -44.37
N LEU A 4 -51.34 7.62 -43.39
CA LEU A 4 -50.88 8.00 -42.05
C LEU A 4 -50.59 6.78 -41.14
N ARG A 5 -51.13 5.60 -41.44
CA ARG A 5 -50.80 4.34 -40.74
C ARG A 5 -49.40 3.79 -41.06
N LYS A 6 -48.79 4.20 -42.17
CA LYS A 6 -47.44 3.76 -42.58
C LYS A 6 -46.31 4.67 -42.08
N LEU A 7 -46.62 5.91 -41.68
CA LEU A 7 -45.63 6.87 -41.17
C LEU A 7 -45.52 6.89 -39.64
N PHE A 8 -46.52 6.41 -38.90
CA PHE A 8 -46.49 6.30 -37.44
C PHE A 8 -47.12 4.98 -36.96
N GLY A 9 -46.29 3.94 -36.75
CA GLY A 9 -46.55 2.82 -35.83
C GLY A 9 -47.42 1.64 -36.33
N GLY A 10 -46.86 0.42 -36.31
CA GLY A 10 -47.68 -0.78 -36.14
C GLY A 10 -47.08 -2.15 -36.48
N GLY A 11 -46.45 -2.35 -37.65
CA GLY A 11 -46.21 -3.72 -38.17
C GLY A 11 -44.76 -4.23 -38.19
N GLY A 12 -43.76 -3.35 -38.31
CA GLY A 12 -42.35 -3.75 -38.49
C GLY A 12 -41.62 -4.14 -37.20
N ASN A 13 -42.01 -3.53 -36.07
CA ASN A 13 -41.25 -3.63 -34.81
C ASN A 13 -41.34 -5.03 -34.16
N GLU A 14 -42.52 -5.68 -34.24
CA GLU A 14 -42.70 -7.02 -33.66
C GLU A 14 -42.02 -8.12 -34.47
N GLY A 15 -42.11 -8.08 -35.81
CA GLY A 15 -41.46 -9.05 -36.69
C GLY A 15 -39.95 -9.03 -36.54
N ASP A 16 -39.37 -7.82 -36.48
CA ASP A 16 -37.94 -7.63 -36.25
C ASP A 16 -37.52 -8.02 -34.84
N ALA A 17 -38.33 -7.75 -33.80
CA ALA A 17 -38.05 -8.19 -32.43
C ALA A 17 -38.07 -9.73 -32.33
N VAL A 18 -39.05 -10.40 -32.93
CA VAL A 18 -39.13 -11.87 -32.96
C VAL A 18 -37.92 -12.47 -33.67
N ALA A 19 -37.53 -11.91 -34.82
CA ALA A 19 -36.37 -12.37 -35.57
C ALA A 19 -35.06 -12.20 -34.78
N ARG A 20 -34.88 -11.07 -34.09
CA ARG A 20 -33.69 -10.78 -33.27
C ARG A 20 -33.58 -11.70 -32.07
N VAL A 21 -34.67 -11.92 -31.34
CA VAL A 21 -34.69 -12.84 -30.18
C VAL A 21 -34.45 -14.27 -30.67
N GLY A 22 -35.15 -14.72 -31.72
CA GLY A 22 -34.96 -16.05 -32.28
C GLY A 22 -33.52 -16.31 -32.72
N ALA A 23 -32.89 -15.35 -33.41
CA ALA A 23 -31.49 -15.46 -33.82
C ALA A 23 -30.52 -15.52 -32.64
N ALA A 24 -30.75 -14.72 -31.59
CA ALA A 24 -29.88 -14.68 -30.41
C ALA A 24 -29.90 -15.99 -29.60
N PHE A 25 -31.01 -16.73 -29.63
CA PHE A 25 -31.18 -17.98 -28.89
C PHE A 25 -31.19 -19.24 -29.77
N ALA A 26 -30.88 -19.13 -31.07
CA ALA A 26 -30.90 -20.25 -32.03
C ALA A 26 -30.06 -21.46 -31.60
N GLY A 27 -28.94 -21.22 -30.90
CA GLY A 27 -28.09 -22.29 -30.38
C GLY A 27 -28.78 -23.23 -29.39
N LEU A 28 -29.90 -22.81 -28.78
CA LEU A 28 -30.65 -23.62 -27.81
C LEU A 28 -31.59 -24.64 -28.47
N ASP A 29 -31.86 -24.53 -29.79
CA ASP A 29 -32.76 -25.44 -30.51
C ASP A 29 -32.30 -26.91 -30.50
N LYS A 30 -31.02 -27.15 -30.21
CA LYS A 30 -30.47 -28.50 -30.05
C LYS A 30 -31.01 -29.24 -28.81
N HIS A 31 -31.50 -28.51 -27.81
CA HIS A 31 -32.07 -29.09 -26.59
C HIS A 31 -33.57 -29.35 -26.74
N ARG A 32 -34.25 -28.57 -27.58
CA ARG A 32 -35.64 -28.78 -27.99
C ARG A 32 -35.87 -28.06 -29.31
N ALA A 33 -36.33 -28.78 -30.33
CA ALA A 33 -36.61 -28.17 -31.63
C ALA A 33 -37.66 -27.06 -31.50
N GLY A 34 -37.34 -25.87 -32.02
CA GLY A 34 -38.23 -24.69 -31.97
C GLY A 34 -38.15 -23.87 -30.68
N LEU A 35 -37.28 -24.21 -29.74
CA LEU A 35 -37.09 -23.50 -28.48
C LEU A 35 -36.77 -22.01 -28.69
N SER A 36 -35.93 -21.65 -29.66
CA SER A 36 -35.58 -20.26 -29.98
C SER A 36 -36.79 -19.44 -30.45
N ARG A 37 -37.71 -20.08 -31.18
CA ARG A 37 -38.97 -19.48 -31.65
C ARG A 37 -39.94 -19.28 -30.49
N ASP A 38 -40.05 -20.26 -29.60
CA ASP A 38 -40.90 -20.18 -28.42
C ASP A 38 -40.42 -19.09 -27.45
N ILE A 39 -39.10 -18.94 -27.29
CA ILE A 39 -38.49 -17.83 -26.53
C ILE A 39 -38.90 -16.47 -27.16
N ALA A 40 -38.78 -16.35 -28.48
CA ALA A 40 -39.15 -15.12 -29.19
C ALA A 40 -40.65 -14.79 -29.07
N GLN A 41 -41.52 -15.81 -29.12
CA GLN A 41 -42.96 -15.65 -28.91
C GLN A 41 -43.30 -15.24 -27.49
N TYR A 42 -42.66 -15.84 -26.48
CA TYR A 42 -42.84 -15.47 -25.09
C TYR A 42 -42.42 -14.01 -24.85
N VAL A 43 -41.23 -13.61 -25.28
CA VAL A 43 -40.73 -12.24 -25.08
C VAL A 43 -41.64 -11.21 -25.75
N VAL A 44 -42.00 -11.41 -27.01
CA VAL A 44 -42.72 -10.40 -27.81
C VAL A 44 -44.23 -10.42 -27.58
N LYS A 45 -44.85 -11.60 -27.47
CA LYS A 45 -46.31 -11.80 -27.50
C LYS A 45 -46.92 -12.34 -26.21
N ASP A 46 -46.10 -12.59 -25.18
CA ASP A 46 -46.55 -13.15 -23.89
C ASP A 46 -47.25 -14.51 -24.01
N SER A 47 -46.84 -15.31 -24.99
CA SER A 47 -47.39 -16.65 -25.25
C SER A 47 -46.34 -17.71 -24.96
N GLY A 48 -46.68 -18.72 -24.15
CA GLY A 48 -45.80 -19.89 -23.94
C GLY A 48 -44.82 -19.79 -22.77
N SER A 49 -45.27 -19.34 -21.59
CA SER A 49 -44.44 -19.23 -20.37
C SER A 49 -43.80 -20.56 -19.91
N SER A 50 -44.29 -21.70 -20.39
CA SER A 50 -43.67 -23.02 -20.20
C SER A 50 -42.25 -23.12 -20.76
N VAL A 51 -41.81 -22.17 -21.59
CA VAL A 51 -40.42 -22.07 -22.04
C VAL A 51 -39.45 -21.88 -20.88
N LEU A 52 -39.83 -21.14 -19.82
CA LEU A 52 -38.97 -20.86 -18.68
C LEU A 52 -38.55 -22.13 -17.92
N SER A 53 -39.46 -23.10 -17.75
CA SER A 53 -39.14 -24.37 -17.08
C SER A 53 -38.12 -25.21 -17.86
N THR A 54 -38.16 -25.11 -19.19
CA THR A 54 -37.19 -25.80 -20.07
C THR A 54 -35.80 -25.15 -19.98
N LEU A 55 -35.76 -23.82 -19.92
CA LEU A 55 -34.51 -23.05 -19.82
C LEU A 55 -33.83 -23.22 -18.46
N SER A 56 -34.60 -23.44 -17.40
CA SER A 56 -34.10 -23.68 -16.04
C SER A 56 -33.49 -25.09 -15.82
N THR A 57 -33.39 -25.93 -16.86
CA THR A 57 -32.76 -27.25 -16.74
C THR A 57 -31.24 -27.15 -16.74
N GLN A 58 -30.58 -27.96 -15.90
CA GLN A 58 -29.11 -27.96 -15.76
C GLN A 58 -28.38 -28.15 -17.10
N ALA A 59 -28.93 -28.99 -17.99
CA ALA A 59 -28.35 -29.26 -19.30
C ALA A 59 -28.33 -28.02 -20.22
N VAL A 60 -29.41 -27.22 -20.20
CA VAL A 60 -29.52 -26.00 -21.01
C VAL A 60 -28.66 -24.89 -20.42
N GLN A 61 -28.67 -24.70 -19.10
CA GLN A 61 -27.83 -23.72 -18.40
C GLN A 61 -26.33 -23.98 -18.61
N THR A 62 -25.90 -25.23 -18.44
CA THR A 62 -24.49 -25.63 -18.64
C THR A 62 -24.05 -25.41 -20.08
N TYR A 63 -24.92 -25.72 -21.05
CA TYR A 63 -24.62 -25.46 -22.45
C TYR A 63 -24.45 -23.97 -22.75
N TRP A 64 -25.38 -23.15 -22.25
CA TRP A 64 -25.35 -21.70 -22.41
C TRP A 64 -24.06 -21.09 -21.85
N GLN A 65 -23.67 -21.48 -20.63
CA GLN A 65 -22.43 -21.03 -19.99
C GLN A 65 -21.17 -21.43 -20.78
N ASN A 66 -21.10 -22.66 -21.28
CA ASN A 66 -19.89 -23.18 -21.95
C ASN A 66 -19.67 -22.69 -23.39
N ASN A 67 -20.72 -22.23 -24.09
CA ASN A 67 -20.65 -21.92 -25.53
C ASN A 67 -20.65 -20.42 -25.83
N GLY A 68 -20.17 -19.62 -24.89
CA GLY A 68 -20.05 -18.18 -25.08
C GLY A 68 -21.33 -17.41 -24.76
N GLY A 69 -22.20 -17.94 -23.90
CA GLY A 69 -23.33 -17.22 -23.29
C GLY A 69 -22.92 -16.11 -22.31
N HIS A 70 -21.69 -15.59 -22.40
CA HIS A 70 -21.33 -14.30 -21.83
C HIS A 70 -22.04 -13.23 -22.64
N TRP A 71 -23.30 -12.97 -22.29
CA TRP A 71 -24.10 -11.95 -22.92
C TRP A 71 -23.37 -10.61 -22.88
N ARG A 72 -23.31 -9.92 -24.02
CA ARG A 72 -22.57 -8.66 -24.14
C ARG A 72 -23.30 -7.61 -23.32
N TRP A 73 -22.68 -7.23 -22.21
CA TRP A 73 -23.10 -6.19 -21.27
C TRP A 73 -23.05 -4.78 -21.89
N ASN A 74 -23.58 -4.58 -23.10
CA ASN A 74 -23.62 -3.27 -23.72
C ASN A 74 -24.65 -3.26 -24.86
N VAL A 75 -25.66 -2.38 -24.78
CA VAL A 75 -26.70 -2.15 -25.80
C VAL A 75 -26.10 -2.01 -27.20
N ASP A 76 -25.00 -1.27 -27.32
CA ASP A 76 -24.38 -0.91 -28.60
C ASP A 76 -23.68 -2.10 -29.26
N LYS A 77 -23.30 -3.11 -28.47
CA LYS A 77 -22.63 -4.33 -28.92
C LYS A 77 -23.55 -5.55 -28.90
N ASN A 78 -24.79 -5.39 -28.44
CA ASN A 78 -25.77 -6.45 -28.31
C ASN A 78 -26.70 -6.52 -29.55
N PRO A 79 -26.69 -7.62 -30.32
CA PRO A 79 -27.51 -7.75 -31.52
C PRO A 79 -29.02 -7.56 -31.30
N ILE A 80 -29.54 -7.84 -30.09
CA ILE A 80 -30.96 -7.67 -29.77
C ILE A 80 -31.34 -6.18 -29.72
N PHE A 81 -30.48 -5.33 -29.15
CA PHE A 81 -30.77 -3.91 -28.91
C PHE A 81 -30.16 -2.95 -29.94
N LYS A 82 -29.36 -3.45 -30.88
CA LYS A 82 -28.71 -2.63 -31.92
C LYS A 82 -29.73 -2.00 -32.87
N GLY A 83 -30.04 -0.70 -32.71
CA GLY A 83 -30.74 0.21 -33.65
C GLY A 83 -32.08 -0.27 -34.26
N GLY A 84 -33.15 0.52 -34.10
CA GLY A 84 -34.38 0.42 -34.91
C GLY A 84 -35.55 -0.40 -34.32
N VAL A 85 -35.42 -0.97 -33.11
CA VAL A 85 -36.50 -1.66 -32.39
C VAL A 85 -36.72 -1.01 -31.02
N THR A 86 -37.94 -0.53 -30.77
CA THR A 86 -38.33 0.00 -29.45
C THR A 86 -38.93 -1.13 -28.62
N TRP A 87 -38.37 -1.36 -27.42
CA TRP A 87 -38.79 -2.42 -26.51
C TRP A 87 -39.70 -1.87 -25.41
N SER A 88 -40.91 -2.41 -25.26
CA SER A 88 -41.79 -2.04 -24.14
C SER A 88 -41.29 -2.62 -22.81
N HIS A 89 -41.67 -2.04 -21.68
CA HIS A 89 -41.30 -2.56 -20.35
C HIS A 89 -41.69 -4.03 -20.17
N ALA A 90 -42.87 -4.43 -20.67
CA ALA A 90 -43.32 -5.83 -20.60
C ALA A 90 -42.43 -6.78 -21.41
N GLN A 91 -41.94 -6.36 -22.58
CA GLN A 91 -41.00 -7.17 -23.36
C GLN A 91 -39.62 -7.23 -22.69
N GLN A 92 -39.18 -6.14 -22.07
CA GLN A 92 -37.93 -6.09 -21.31
C GLN A 92 -38.01 -7.03 -20.09
N HIS A 93 -39.10 -6.99 -19.32
CA HIS A 93 -39.36 -7.89 -18.19
C HIS A 93 -39.21 -9.36 -18.60
N ARG A 94 -39.96 -9.79 -19.64
CA ARG A 94 -39.94 -11.18 -20.12
C ARG A 94 -38.57 -11.60 -20.66
N LEU A 95 -37.84 -10.70 -21.32
CA LEU A 95 -36.47 -10.96 -21.72
C LEU A 95 -35.56 -11.16 -20.49
N GLY A 96 -35.76 -10.39 -19.42
CA GLY A 96 -35.11 -10.58 -18.13
C GLY A 96 -35.41 -11.94 -17.50
N GLU A 97 -36.65 -12.40 -17.55
CA GLU A 97 -37.06 -13.72 -17.04
C GLU A 97 -36.35 -14.86 -17.78
N ILE A 98 -36.26 -14.77 -19.11
CA ILE A 98 -35.48 -15.71 -19.94
C ILE A 98 -34.01 -15.77 -19.49
N MET A 99 -33.40 -14.60 -19.31
CA MET A 99 -32.00 -14.52 -18.87
C MET A 99 -31.81 -15.05 -17.45
N SER A 100 -32.75 -14.77 -16.54
CA SER A 100 -32.72 -15.30 -15.17
C SER A 100 -32.89 -16.82 -15.12
N ALA A 101 -33.66 -17.41 -16.05
CA ALA A 101 -33.82 -18.86 -16.15
C ALA A 101 -32.56 -19.54 -16.73
N LEU A 102 -31.92 -18.93 -17.73
CA LEU A 102 -30.69 -19.42 -18.35
C LEU A 102 -29.44 -19.22 -17.49
N HIS A 103 -29.43 -18.16 -16.68
CA HIS A 103 -28.32 -17.76 -15.85
C HIS A 103 -28.82 -17.35 -14.45
N PRO A 104 -29.20 -18.33 -13.62
CA PRO A 104 -29.62 -18.07 -12.24
C PRO A 104 -28.44 -17.51 -11.44
N LEU A 105 -28.64 -16.36 -10.79
CA LEU A 105 -27.61 -15.71 -9.99
C LEU A 105 -27.50 -16.41 -8.63
N GLY A 106 -26.29 -16.83 -8.24
CA GLY A 106 -26.03 -17.48 -6.95
C GLY A 106 -26.11 -16.53 -5.75
N SER A 107 -26.08 -17.09 -4.53
CA SER A 107 -26.11 -16.32 -3.27
C SER A 107 -24.89 -15.41 -3.04
N GLY A 108 -23.82 -15.58 -3.83
CA GLY A 108 -22.54 -14.88 -3.69
C GLY A 108 -22.36 -13.62 -4.55
N GLY A 109 -23.35 -13.20 -5.34
CA GLY A 109 -23.22 -12.05 -6.24
C GLY A 109 -22.29 -12.33 -7.43
N ASP A 110 -22.85 -12.37 -8.64
CA ASP A 110 -22.04 -12.59 -9.85
C ASP A 110 -21.29 -11.33 -10.25
N TRP A 111 -20.01 -11.50 -10.60
CA TRP A 111 -19.13 -10.42 -11.03
C TRP A 111 -19.72 -9.71 -12.26
N GLY A 112 -20.00 -8.41 -12.13
CA GLY A 112 -20.56 -7.59 -13.21
C GLY A 112 -22.06 -7.24 -13.10
N MET A 113 -22.77 -7.70 -12.05
CA MET A 113 -24.21 -7.45 -11.86
C MET A 113 -24.51 -6.39 -10.79
N MET A 114 -25.54 -5.56 -11.01
CA MET A 114 -26.07 -4.63 -10.00
C MET A 114 -26.98 -5.34 -8.99
N GLY A 115 -27.15 -4.77 -7.81
CA GLY A 115 -28.03 -5.27 -6.75
C GLY A 115 -27.43 -6.42 -5.94
N THR A 116 -28.08 -6.77 -4.84
CA THR A 116 -27.70 -7.89 -3.97
C THR A 116 -28.58 -9.12 -4.24
N ALA A 117 -28.46 -10.17 -3.43
CA ALA A 117 -29.30 -11.36 -3.53
C ALA A 117 -30.80 -11.08 -3.31
N THR A 118 -31.17 -9.92 -2.76
CA THR A 118 -32.58 -9.52 -2.56
C THR A 118 -33.20 -8.88 -3.78
N SER A 119 -32.39 -8.45 -4.76
CA SER A 119 -32.87 -7.86 -6.01
C SER A 119 -33.40 -8.93 -6.98
N PRO A 120 -34.54 -8.72 -7.66
CA PRO A 120 -35.08 -9.67 -8.63
C PRO A 120 -34.09 -9.97 -9.77
N GLY A 121 -33.82 -11.25 -10.03
CA GLY A 121 -32.84 -11.68 -11.04
C GLY A 121 -33.15 -11.15 -12.45
N TRP A 122 -34.42 -11.12 -12.84
CA TRP A 122 -34.86 -10.58 -14.14
C TRP A 122 -34.46 -9.10 -14.30
N LEU A 123 -34.65 -8.29 -13.26
CA LEU A 123 -34.41 -6.85 -13.29
C LEU A 123 -32.91 -6.56 -13.35
N ARG A 124 -32.11 -7.32 -12.58
CA ARG A 124 -30.64 -7.25 -12.62
C ARG A 124 -30.10 -7.53 -14.02
N HIS A 125 -30.64 -8.55 -14.70
CA HIS A 125 -30.27 -8.87 -16.09
C HIS A 125 -30.68 -7.76 -17.06
N VAL A 126 -31.93 -7.28 -17.00
CA VAL A 126 -32.44 -6.23 -17.92
C VAL A 126 -31.59 -4.97 -17.87
N LEU A 127 -31.33 -4.44 -16.68
CA LEU A 127 -30.56 -3.20 -16.55
C LEU A 127 -29.12 -3.36 -17.04
N SER A 128 -28.51 -4.52 -16.78
CA SER A 128 -27.15 -4.81 -17.23
C SER A 128 -27.04 -4.93 -18.75
N MET A 129 -28.12 -5.37 -19.41
CA MET A 129 -28.26 -5.41 -20.87
C MET A 129 -28.53 -4.04 -21.49
N GLN A 130 -29.15 -3.12 -20.74
CA GLN A 130 -29.50 -1.76 -21.17
C GLN A 130 -28.36 -0.73 -21.03
N ALA A 131 -27.24 -1.10 -20.43
CA ALA A 131 -26.10 -0.21 -20.31
C ALA A 131 -25.50 0.16 -21.69
N ARG A 132 -25.26 1.45 -21.90
CA ARG A 132 -24.62 2.03 -23.10
C ARG A 132 -23.10 2.02 -22.98
N HIS A 133 -22.41 2.39 -24.07
CA HIS A 133 -20.94 2.54 -24.08
C HIS A 133 -20.40 3.54 -23.06
N ASP A 134 -21.12 4.63 -22.77
CA ASP A 134 -20.76 5.61 -21.75
C ASP A 134 -21.07 5.16 -20.31
N GLY A 135 -21.65 3.96 -20.16
CA GLY A 135 -22.06 3.37 -18.89
C GLY A 135 -23.44 3.82 -18.39
N THR A 136 -24.11 4.75 -19.06
CA THR A 136 -25.49 5.12 -18.70
C THR A 136 -26.47 4.02 -19.10
N ILE A 137 -27.59 3.91 -18.38
CA ILE A 137 -28.61 2.88 -18.63
C ILE A 137 -29.88 3.54 -19.16
N SER A 138 -30.61 4.20 -18.27
CA SER A 138 -31.87 4.89 -18.55
C SER A 138 -32.02 6.10 -17.63
N ASN A 139 -33.11 6.85 -17.80
CA ASN A 139 -33.50 7.82 -16.80
C ASN A 139 -34.18 7.14 -15.60
N MET A 140 -34.18 7.80 -14.45
CA MET A 140 -34.65 7.22 -13.21
C MET A 140 -36.17 6.94 -13.20
N ASP A 141 -36.97 7.76 -13.89
CA ASP A 141 -38.43 7.57 -13.99
C ASP A 141 -38.77 6.32 -14.81
N ASP A 142 -38.10 6.12 -15.95
CA ASP A 142 -38.25 4.95 -16.80
C ASP A 142 -37.82 3.65 -16.09
N PHE A 143 -36.77 3.71 -15.27
CA PHE A 143 -36.39 2.60 -14.40
C PHE A 143 -37.43 2.33 -13.31
N HIS A 144 -37.94 3.38 -12.66
CA HIS A 144 -39.00 3.26 -11.66
C HIS A 144 -40.23 2.56 -12.27
N ASP A 145 -40.71 3.04 -13.41
CA ASP A 145 -41.90 2.51 -14.10
C ASP A 145 -41.72 1.05 -14.53
N LEU A 146 -40.55 0.70 -15.08
CA LEU A 146 -40.21 -0.67 -15.44
C LEU A 146 -40.30 -1.61 -14.23
N ALA A 147 -39.73 -1.18 -13.10
CA ALA A 147 -39.67 -1.98 -11.88
C ALA A 147 -41.04 -2.13 -11.23
N THR A 148 -41.74 -1.02 -10.94
CA THR A 148 -43.02 -1.06 -10.22
C THR A 148 -44.15 -1.64 -11.07
N GLY A 149 -44.15 -1.38 -12.38
CA GLY A 149 -45.11 -1.95 -13.32
C GLY A 149 -45.07 -3.48 -13.42
N HIS A 150 -44.01 -4.12 -12.92
CA HIS A 150 -43.82 -5.58 -12.98
C HIS A 150 -43.47 -6.19 -11.62
N GLY A 151 -44.00 -5.60 -10.54
CA GLY A 151 -44.00 -6.23 -9.20
C GLY A 151 -42.71 -6.08 -8.39
N ALA A 152 -41.74 -5.29 -8.85
CA ALA A 152 -40.59 -4.92 -8.02
C ALA A 152 -40.93 -3.67 -7.17
N GLY A 153 -40.84 -3.80 -5.84
CA GLY A 153 -41.09 -2.70 -4.91
C GLY A 153 -39.93 -1.71 -4.80
N MET A 154 -40.16 -0.59 -4.10
CA MET A 154 -39.17 0.45 -3.82
C MET A 154 -37.87 -0.11 -3.21
N GLU A 155 -37.96 -1.16 -2.39
CA GLU A 155 -36.81 -1.83 -1.79
C GLU A 155 -35.84 -2.40 -2.84
N ALA A 156 -36.35 -2.99 -3.92
CA ALA A 156 -35.54 -3.52 -5.01
C ALA A 156 -34.88 -2.40 -5.83
N ILE A 157 -35.62 -1.31 -6.07
CA ILE A 157 -35.10 -0.11 -6.76
C ILE A 157 -33.92 0.47 -5.98
N LEU A 158 -34.09 0.64 -4.66
CA LEU A 158 -33.04 1.17 -3.79
C LEU A 158 -31.86 0.20 -3.67
N ASP A 159 -32.09 -1.11 -3.54
CA ASP A 159 -31.01 -2.11 -3.50
C ASP A 159 -30.16 -2.11 -4.79
N LEU A 160 -30.79 -1.93 -5.95
CA LEU A 160 -30.10 -1.81 -7.24
C LEU A 160 -29.29 -0.51 -7.33
N LEU A 161 -29.89 0.64 -7.00
CA LEU A 161 -29.22 1.94 -7.03
C LEU A 161 -28.04 2.01 -6.06
N PHE A 162 -28.22 1.47 -4.87
CA PHE A 162 -27.26 1.56 -3.77
C PHE A 162 -26.52 0.23 -3.58
N SER A 163 -26.03 -0.32 -4.68
CA SER A 163 -25.14 -1.48 -4.69
C SER A 163 -23.83 -1.15 -5.40
N ASN A 164 -22.81 -1.99 -5.19
CA ASN A 164 -21.51 -1.83 -5.84
C ASN A 164 -21.66 -1.64 -7.35
N ASN A 165 -21.02 -0.61 -7.89
CA ASN A 165 -21.07 -0.32 -9.31
C ASN A 165 -20.22 -1.33 -10.10
N PRO A 166 -20.83 -2.19 -10.94
CA PRO A 166 -20.09 -3.20 -11.67
C PRO A 166 -19.28 -2.63 -12.85
N ARG A 167 -19.48 -1.35 -13.21
CA ARG A 167 -18.83 -0.70 -14.37
C ARG A 167 -17.69 0.20 -13.98
N ASN A 168 -17.72 0.74 -12.77
CA ASN A 168 -16.69 1.62 -12.29
C ASN A 168 -16.48 1.42 -10.79
N TYR A 169 -15.43 0.68 -10.44
CA TYR A 169 -15.08 0.38 -9.06
C TYR A 169 -14.77 1.63 -8.21
N ASN A 170 -14.53 2.79 -8.83
CA ASN A 170 -14.32 4.06 -8.13
C ASN A 170 -15.64 4.70 -7.66
N HIS A 171 -16.78 4.25 -8.19
CA HIS A 171 -18.09 4.70 -7.78
C HIS A 171 -18.66 3.71 -6.75
N PRO A 172 -19.02 4.16 -5.54
CA PRO A 172 -19.49 3.28 -4.48
C PRO A 172 -20.91 2.77 -4.73
N ASP A 173 -21.64 3.38 -5.67
CA ASP A 173 -23.04 3.09 -5.98
C ASP A 173 -23.35 3.20 -7.49
N CYS A 174 -24.56 2.80 -7.87
CA CYS A 174 -25.06 2.79 -9.24
C CYS A 174 -25.82 4.07 -9.64
N THR A 175 -25.91 5.09 -8.78
CA THR A 175 -26.68 6.31 -9.07
C THR A 175 -26.17 7.04 -10.30
N GLY A 176 -24.86 6.99 -10.57
CA GLY A 176 -24.24 7.59 -11.77
C GLY A 176 -24.52 6.84 -13.08
N LEU A 177 -25.28 5.73 -13.04
CA LEU A 177 -25.73 5.00 -14.23
C LEU A 177 -27.12 5.47 -14.70
N PHE A 178 -27.86 6.19 -13.85
CA PHE A 178 -29.22 6.64 -14.13
C PHE A 178 -29.30 8.18 -14.15
N SER A 179 -29.82 8.75 -15.23
CA SER A 179 -29.99 10.21 -15.29
C SER A 179 -31.20 10.65 -14.46
N GLY A 180 -31.10 11.78 -13.76
CA GLY A 180 -32.20 12.35 -12.97
C GLY A 180 -32.33 11.82 -11.54
N THR A 181 -31.45 10.93 -11.08
CA THR A 181 -31.54 10.32 -9.73
C THR A 181 -31.68 11.33 -8.60
N LYS A 182 -30.94 12.45 -8.64
CA LYS A 182 -31.07 13.52 -7.63
C LYS A 182 -32.49 14.08 -7.58
N LEU A 183 -33.07 14.44 -8.73
CA LEU A 183 -34.42 14.98 -8.80
C LEU A 183 -35.45 13.93 -8.38
N TRP A 184 -35.27 12.68 -8.82
CA TRP A 184 -36.15 11.58 -8.46
C TRP A 184 -36.17 11.30 -6.95
N LEU A 185 -35.01 11.31 -6.28
CA LEU A 185 -34.94 11.17 -4.82
C LEU A 185 -35.74 12.29 -4.12
N ALA A 186 -35.56 13.55 -4.55
CA ALA A 186 -36.36 14.65 -4.00
C ALA A 186 -37.87 14.45 -4.21
N ALA A 187 -38.28 13.98 -5.40
CA ALA A 187 -39.69 13.77 -5.72
C ALA A 187 -40.34 12.62 -4.94
N HIS A 188 -39.58 11.55 -4.63
CA HIS A 188 -40.08 10.33 -3.99
C HIS A 188 -39.63 10.20 -2.53
N ALA A 189 -39.30 11.30 -1.86
CA ALA A 189 -38.71 11.29 -0.52
C ALA A 189 -39.52 10.47 0.50
N ALA A 190 -40.84 10.61 0.50
CA ALA A 190 -41.73 9.87 1.42
C ALA A 190 -41.66 8.34 1.23
N GLU A 191 -41.69 7.87 -0.02
CA GLU A 191 -41.61 6.44 -0.34
C GLU A 191 -40.22 5.86 -0.01
N VAL A 192 -39.16 6.64 -0.29
CA VAL A 192 -37.78 6.26 0.05
C VAL A 192 -37.61 6.16 1.56
N ILE A 193 -38.14 7.11 2.34
CA ILE A 193 -38.10 7.08 3.81
C ILE A 193 -38.81 5.83 4.35
N ALA A 194 -39.96 5.45 3.77
CA ALA A 194 -40.69 4.25 4.19
C ALA A 194 -39.96 2.93 3.85
N ALA A 195 -39.21 2.90 2.75
CA ALA A 195 -38.49 1.70 2.29
C ALA A 195 -37.10 1.53 2.91
N ALA A 196 -36.39 2.62 3.21
CA ALA A 196 -35.00 2.60 3.68
C ALA A 196 -34.72 1.68 4.90
N PRO A 197 -35.59 1.60 5.93
CA PRO A 197 -35.39 0.72 7.09
C PRO A 197 -35.42 -0.78 6.78
N LYS A 198 -35.89 -1.18 5.59
CA LYS A 198 -35.99 -2.58 5.16
C LYS A 198 -34.76 -3.06 4.36
N LEU A 199 -33.90 -2.14 3.93
CA LEU A 199 -32.68 -2.44 3.18
C LEU A 199 -31.61 -3.10 4.05
N GLY A 200 -30.73 -3.92 3.46
CA GLY A 200 -29.51 -4.37 4.13
C GLY A 200 -28.60 -3.21 4.57
N ALA A 201 -27.67 -3.45 5.51
CA ALA A 201 -26.81 -2.40 6.05
C ALA A 201 -25.91 -1.73 5.00
N ALA A 202 -25.45 -2.48 3.99
CA ALA A 202 -24.62 -1.95 2.91
C ALA A 202 -25.40 -0.97 2.00
N PRO A 203 -26.53 -1.36 1.37
CA PRO A 203 -27.29 -0.44 0.52
C PRO A 203 -27.87 0.74 1.30
N ARG A 204 -28.25 0.55 2.56
CA ARG A 204 -28.71 1.65 3.42
C ARG A 204 -27.61 2.68 3.69
N SER A 205 -26.37 2.24 3.91
CA SER A 205 -25.22 3.13 4.11
C SER A 205 -24.93 3.96 2.86
N LEU A 206 -25.04 3.35 1.67
CA LEU A 206 -24.87 4.03 0.38
C LEU A 206 -26.00 5.02 0.08
N LEU A 207 -27.26 4.69 0.39
CA LEU A 207 -28.39 5.63 0.30
C LEU A 207 -28.15 6.88 1.16
N VAL A 208 -27.80 6.66 2.43
CA VAL A 208 -27.52 7.75 3.39
C VAL A 208 -26.37 8.64 2.90
N ALA A 209 -25.30 8.04 2.37
CA ALA A 209 -24.20 8.79 1.79
C ALA A 209 -24.63 9.61 0.56
N ALA A 210 -25.46 9.03 -0.31
CA ALA A 210 -25.97 9.71 -1.51
C ALA A 210 -26.91 10.89 -1.18
N ILE A 211 -27.74 10.79 -0.14
CA ILE A 211 -28.58 11.90 0.34
C ILE A 211 -27.69 13.09 0.74
N GLY A 212 -26.64 12.83 1.52
CA GLY A 212 -25.64 13.84 1.88
C GLY A 212 -24.97 14.44 0.65
N ARG A 213 -24.54 13.58 -0.28
CA ARG A 213 -23.89 14.00 -1.54
C ARG A 213 -24.76 14.88 -2.41
N PHE A 214 -26.06 14.61 -2.49
CA PHE A 214 -26.97 15.43 -3.29
C PHE A 214 -27.41 16.72 -2.59
N GLY A 215 -27.00 16.95 -1.34
CA GLY A 215 -27.40 18.11 -0.54
C GLY A 215 -28.88 18.08 -0.16
N GLN A 216 -29.47 16.88 -0.03
CA GLN A 216 -30.90 16.67 0.23
C GLN A 216 -31.16 16.34 1.71
N THR A 217 -30.33 16.84 2.61
CA THR A 217 -30.42 16.56 4.05
C THR A 217 -31.76 17.01 4.65
N GLY A 218 -32.36 18.09 4.14
CA GLY A 218 -33.65 18.62 4.63
C GLY A 218 -34.81 17.62 4.58
N PRO A 219 -35.25 17.16 3.38
CA PRO A 219 -36.35 16.20 3.24
C PRO A 219 -36.12 14.86 3.96
N TYR A 220 -34.86 14.48 4.17
CA TYR A 220 -34.47 13.20 4.77
C TYR A 220 -33.95 13.33 6.20
N LEU A 221 -34.09 14.51 6.84
CA LEU A 221 -33.44 14.81 8.12
C LEU A 221 -33.75 13.75 9.18
N ASP A 222 -35.02 13.34 9.27
CA ASP A 222 -35.44 12.36 10.24
C ASP A 222 -34.82 10.98 10.01
N LEU A 223 -34.83 10.51 8.76
CA LEU A 223 -34.18 9.26 8.37
C LEU A 223 -32.68 9.28 8.68
N LEU A 224 -32.01 10.41 8.43
CA LEU A 224 -30.59 10.57 8.70
C LEU A 224 -30.28 10.55 10.21
N VAL A 225 -31.09 11.21 11.04
CA VAL A 225 -30.90 11.18 12.50
C VAL A 225 -31.18 9.78 13.05
N ASP A 226 -32.19 9.08 12.56
CA ASP A 226 -32.48 7.70 12.95
C ASP A 226 -31.35 6.75 12.51
N ALA A 227 -30.78 6.96 11.32
CA ALA A 227 -29.61 6.24 10.83
C ALA A 227 -28.35 6.49 11.69
N ALA A 228 -28.21 7.69 12.25
CA ALA A 228 -27.10 8.08 13.12
C ALA A 228 -27.12 7.35 14.49
N VAL A 229 -28.27 6.84 14.92
CA VAL A 229 -28.40 6.02 16.14
C VAL A 229 -28.59 4.52 15.86
N ALA A 230 -28.48 4.10 14.60
CA ALA A 230 -28.65 2.70 14.20
C ALA A 230 -27.55 1.78 14.77
N SER A 231 -27.86 0.48 14.89
CA SER A 231 -26.93 -0.55 15.35
C SER A 231 -25.79 -0.84 14.36
N ALA A 232 -26.03 -0.66 13.07
CA ALA A 232 -25.05 -0.90 12.02
C ALA A 232 -24.02 0.25 11.94
N LYS A 233 -22.74 -0.07 12.23
CA LYS A 233 -21.64 0.91 12.26
C LYS A 233 -21.45 1.68 10.95
N THR A 234 -21.57 1.03 9.79
CA THR A 234 -21.39 1.66 8.47
C THR A 234 -22.49 2.67 8.14
N VAL A 235 -23.74 2.37 8.53
CA VAL A 235 -24.89 3.26 8.37
C VAL A 235 -24.71 4.51 9.23
N LYS A 236 -24.33 4.33 10.50
CA LYS A 236 -24.06 5.42 11.43
C LYS A 236 -22.98 6.39 10.93
N GLU A 237 -21.85 5.85 10.47
CA GLU A 237 -20.76 6.69 9.93
C GLU A 237 -21.18 7.44 8.66
N ALA A 238 -21.97 6.83 7.78
CA ALA A 238 -22.52 7.52 6.62
C ALA A 238 -23.47 8.65 7.03
N ALA A 239 -24.32 8.41 8.03
CA ALA A 239 -25.28 9.40 8.54
C ALA A 239 -24.57 10.59 9.19
N TYR A 240 -23.56 10.32 10.01
CA TYR A 240 -22.71 11.36 10.60
C TYR A 240 -22.10 12.27 9.54
N LYS A 241 -21.58 11.70 8.44
CA LYS A 241 -21.05 12.49 7.33
C LYS A 241 -22.13 13.27 6.61
N ALA A 242 -23.25 12.64 6.27
CA ALA A 242 -24.35 13.32 5.57
C ALA A 242 -24.89 14.52 6.36
N LEU A 243 -25.03 14.37 7.69
CA LEU A 243 -25.56 15.39 8.59
C LEU A 243 -24.62 16.58 8.81
N THR A 244 -23.33 16.50 8.45
CA THR A 244 -22.46 17.69 8.44
C THR A 244 -22.90 18.75 7.42
N GLY A 245 -23.68 18.37 6.41
CA GLY A 245 -24.29 19.28 5.44
C GLY A 245 -25.76 19.62 5.73
N ALA A 246 -26.27 19.32 6.93
CA ALA A 246 -27.63 19.71 7.33
C ALA A 246 -27.66 21.17 7.79
N ASP A 247 -28.83 21.82 7.65
CA ASP A 247 -29.04 23.14 8.27
C ASP A 247 -28.85 23.03 9.80
N PRO A 248 -27.91 23.78 10.40
CA PRO A 248 -27.59 23.60 11.82
C PRO A 248 -28.77 23.86 12.75
N LYS A 249 -29.68 24.78 12.41
CA LYS A 249 -30.84 25.11 13.25
C LYS A 249 -31.89 24.00 13.19
N ALA A 250 -32.21 23.51 12.00
CA ALA A 250 -33.14 22.40 11.80
C ALA A 250 -32.61 21.12 12.43
N LEU A 251 -31.31 20.83 12.28
CA LEU A 251 -30.68 19.69 12.93
C LEU A 251 -30.72 19.81 14.46
N ALA A 252 -30.36 20.97 15.03
CA ALA A 252 -30.43 21.19 16.47
C ALA A 252 -31.85 20.93 17.02
N ALA A 253 -32.89 21.45 16.35
CA ALA A 253 -34.28 21.21 16.72
C ALA A 253 -34.68 19.73 16.63
N ALA A 254 -34.29 19.04 15.55
CA ALA A 254 -34.60 17.63 15.34
C ALA A 254 -33.92 16.71 16.37
N LEU A 255 -32.72 17.09 16.85
CA LEU A 255 -32.01 16.39 17.91
C LEU A 255 -32.65 16.66 19.28
N ASP A 256 -33.01 17.92 19.56
CA ASP A 256 -33.64 18.30 20.83
C ASP A 256 -34.99 17.61 21.03
N GLN A 257 -35.76 17.41 19.96
CA GLN A 257 -37.01 16.64 20.01
C GLN A 257 -36.81 15.16 20.35
N ARG A 258 -35.70 14.56 19.89
CA ARG A 258 -35.43 13.12 20.04
C ARG A 258 -34.72 12.76 21.34
N PHE A 259 -33.89 13.66 21.86
CA PHE A 259 -33.06 13.39 23.03
C PHE A 259 -33.85 12.97 24.29
N PRO A 260 -34.97 13.63 24.67
CA PRO A 260 -35.72 13.29 25.89
C PRO A 260 -36.34 11.88 25.88
N VAL A 261 -36.67 11.36 24.69
CA VAL A 261 -37.31 10.04 24.50
C VAL A 261 -36.31 8.94 24.10
N ALA A 262 -35.04 9.30 23.88
CA ALA A 262 -34.02 8.36 23.44
C ALA A 262 -33.57 7.43 24.58
N ALA A 263 -33.44 6.14 24.28
CA ALA A 263 -32.78 5.21 25.19
C ALA A 263 -31.33 5.67 25.47
N PRO A 264 -30.73 5.37 26.64
CA PRO A 264 -29.43 5.91 27.02
C PRO A 264 -28.31 5.69 25.99
N GLY A 265 -28.32 4.55 25.28
CA GLY A 265 -27.35 4.28 24.21
C GLY A 265 -27.55 5.17 22.98
N ALA A 266 -28.78 5.45 22.59
CA ALA A 266 -29.10 6.35 21.49
C ALA A 266 -28.83 7.82 21.87
N ALA A 267 -29.15 8.23 23.10
CA ALA A 267 -28.85 9.57 23.61
C ALA A 267 -27.34 9.89 23.56
N VAL A 268 -26.48 8.93 23.89
CA VAL A 268 -25.01 9.07 23.74
C VAL A 268 -24.62 9.32 22.27
N GLU A 269 -25.26 8.63 21.32
CA GLU A 269 -24.96 8.82 19.90
C GLU A 269 -25.50 10.15 19.34
N LEU A 270 -26.60 10.67 19.88
CA LEU A 270 -27.08 12.02 19.59
C LEU A 270 -26.10 13.08 20.10
N VAL A 271 -25.54 12.90 21.30
CA VAL A 271 -24.49 13.79 21.83
C VAL A 271 -23.24 13.76 20.95
N ASN A 272 -22.79 12.57 20.55
CA ASN A 272 -21.66 12.42 19.61
C ASN A 272 -21.93 13.12 18.27
N LEU A 273 -23.18 13.05 17.79
CA LEU A 273 -23.59 13.70 16.56
C LEU A 273 -23.49 15.23 16.69
N VAL A 274 -24.00 15.81 17.78
CA VAL A 274 -23.89 17.25 18.08
C VAL A 274 -22.44 17.72 18.00
N SER A 275 -21.51 17.00 18.65
CA SER A 275 -20.08 17.35 18.63
C SER A 275 -19.45 17.30 17.24
N ARG A 276 -19.99 16.47 16.33
CA ARG A 276 -19.43 16.27 14.99
C ARG A 276 -20.03 17.21 13.95
N THR A 277 -21.27 17.68 14.12
CA THR A 277 -22.00 18.42 13.08
C THR A 277 -22.32 19.87 13.44
N LEU A 278 -22.54 20.21 14.71
CA LEU A 278 -23.08 21.52 15.12
C LEU A 278 -22.02 22.53 15.63
N GLY A 279 -20.73 22.18 15.61
CA GLY A 279 -19.61 23.11 15.89
C GLY A 279 -19.60 23.70 17.32
N ALA A 280 -18.93 24.85 17.51
CA ALA A 280 -18.74 25.53 18.80
C ALA A 280 -19.96 26.36 19.28
N GLY A 281 -21.04 26.46 18.49
CA GLY A 281 -22.22 27.27 18.80
C GLY A 281 -23.38 26.55 19.49
N ASN A 282 -23.18 25.31 19.95
CA ASN A 282 -24.24 24.44 20.48
C ASN A 282 -24.19 24.20 21.99
N ASP A 283 -23.32 24.94 22.71
CA ASP A 283 -23.13 24.80 24.16
C ASP A 283 -24.45 24.89 24.94
N SER A 284 -25.36 25.77 24.49
CA SER A 284 -26.69 25.92 25.07
C SER A 284 -27.55 24.65 24.97
N LEU A 285 -27.46 23.92 23.86
CA LEU A 285 -28.18 22.65 23.64
C LEU A 285 -27.64 21.56 24.57
N LEU A 286 -26.31 21.39 24.63
CA LEU A 286 -25.68 20.41 25.51
C LEU A 286 -25.89 20.74 26.99
N GLN A 287 -25.85 22.02 27.38
CA GLN A 287 -26.18 22.47 28.73
C GLN A 287 -27.64 22.16 29.10
N GLY A 288 -28.58 22.39 28.18
CA GLY A 288 -30.00 22.05 28.37
C GLY A 288 -30.22 20.54 28.55
N TRP A 289 -29.56 19.71 27.75
CA TRP A 289 -29.60 18.25 27.88
C TRP A 289 -28.96 17.75 29.18
N ARG A 290 -27.85 18.38 29.60
CA ARG A 290 -27.20 18.06 30.87
C ARG A 290 -28.11 18.33 32.06
N ALA A 291 -28.85 19.44 32.05
CA ALA A 291 -29.75 19.82 33.14
C ALA A 291 -30.98 18.90 33.25
N THR A 292 -31.36 18.20 32.19
CA THR A 292 -32.59 17.39 32.13
C THR A 292 -32.35 15.89 32.26
N THR A 293 -31.13 15.40 32.00
CA THR A 293 -30.81 13.96 32.07
C THR A 293 -30.16 13.56 33.40
N THR A 294 -30.54 12.40 33.92
CA THR A 294 -29.92 11.79 35.13
C THR A 294 -29.12 10.53 34.82
N ALA A 295 -29.12 10.09 33.54
CA ALA A 295 -28.45 8.86 33.13
C ALA A 295 -26.91 9.04 33.14
N PRO A 296 -26.16 8.28 33.97
CA PRO A 296 -24.72 8.51 34.14
C PRO A 296 -23.90 8.43 32.85
N LYS A 297 -24.26 7.50 31.95
CA LYS A 297 -23.58 7.34 30.65
C LYS A 297 -23.81 8.52 29.70
N VAL A 298 -25.00 9.14 29.77
CA VAL A 298 -25.37 10.27 28.92
C VAL A 298 -24.71 11.55 29.45
N LEU A 299 -24.73 11.76 30.77
CA LEU A 299 -24.00 12.85 31.42
C LEU A 299 -22.52 12.83 31.08
N ALA A 300 -21.88 11.66 31.16
CA ALA A 300 -20.46 11.50 30.79
C ALA A 300 -20.20 11.81 29.31
N ALA A 301 -21.13 11.44 28.41
CA ALA A 301 -21.00 11.77 26.99
C ALA A 301 -21.14 13.28 26.74
N ILE A 302 -22.06 13.96 27.44
CA ILE A 302 -22.24 15.41 27.34
C ILE A 302 -21.02 16.15 27.89
N ASP A 303 -20.51 15.73 29.04
CA ASP A 303 -19.28 16.30 29.62
C ASP A 303 -18.11 16.16 28.65
N ALA A 304 -17.93 14.96 28.06
CA ALA A 304 -16.89 14.73 27.07
C ALA A 304 -17.08 15.57 25.79
N ALA A 305 -18.32 15.81 25.36
CA ALA A 305 -18.64 16.66 24.22
C ALA A 305 -18.29 18.14 24.48
N GLN A 306 -18.71 18.67 25.63
CA GLN A 306 -18.42 20.04 26.06
C GLN A 306 -16.92 20.27 26.25
N MET A 307 -16.21 19.28 26.83
CA MET A 307 -14.75 19.34 26.97
C MET A 307 -14.03 19.38 25.62
N LYS A 308 -14.47 18.61 24.62
CA LYS A 308 -13.90 18.65 23.26
C LYS A 308 -14.10 20.01 22.58
N GLN A 309 -15.18 20.72 22.90
CA GLN A 309 -15.44 22.06 22.37
C GLN A 309 -14.55 23.10 23.04
N ASN A 310 -14.31 22.97 24.34
CA ASN A 310 -13.38 23.85 25.06
C ASN A 310 -11.95 23.76 24.51
N LEU A 311 -11.51 22.59 24.04
CA LEU A 311 -10.22 22.43 23.33
C LEU A 311 -10.12 23.27 22.05
N VAL A 312 -11.25 23.58 21.40
CA VAL A 312 -11.31 24.45 20.22
C VAL A 312 -11.45 25.93 20.62
N ALA A 313 -12.14 26.22 21.72
CA ALA A 313 -12.39 27.58 22.22
C ALA A 313 -11.16 28.24 22.87
N VAL A 314 -10.23 27.46 23.44
CA VAL A 314 -8.94 27.97 23.97
C VAL A 314 -8.04 28.54 22.85
N ALA A 315 -8.41 28.33 21.59
CA ALA A 315 -7.66 28.77 20.42
C ALA A 315 -8.24 30.01 19.69
N THR A 316 -9.05 30.86 20.34
CA THR A 316 -9.56 32.07 19.66
C THR A 316 -9.56 33.34 20.51
N ASP A 317 -8.78 34.31 20.05
CA ASP A 317 -9.29 35.65 19.75
C ASP A 317 -8.88 35.94 18.29
N VAL A 318 -9.67 35.48 17.31
CA VAL A 318 -9.35 35.57 15.87
C VAL A 318 -10.47 36.35 15.15
N PRO A 319 -10.14 37.38 14.34
CA PRO A 319 -11.12 38.18 13.62
C PRO A 319 -11.95 37.39 12.60
N ALA A 320 -13.16 37.88 12.33
CA ALA A 320 -14.03 37.38 11.26
C ALA A 320 -13.32 37.44 9.89
N ALA A 321 -13.38 36.34 9.15
CA ALA A 321 -12.97 36.16 7.76
C ALA A 321 -11.57 36.71 7.40
N VAL A 322 -10.55 35.88 7.61
CA VAL A 322 -9.23 36.09 6.98
C VAL A 322 -9.40 36.11 5.46
N THR A 323 -9.12 37.23 4.82
CA THR A 323 -9.13 37.38 3.36
C THR A 323 -7.74 37.07 2.84
N GLY A 324 -7.59 36.00 2.04
CA GLY A 324 -6.32 35.63 1.39
C GLY A 324 -5.35 34.84 2.27
N GLY A 325 -5.83 33.87 3.06
CA GLY A 325 -4.97 33.01 3.90
C GLY A 325 -5.76 32.07 4.80
N TYR A 326 -5.08 31.43 5.75
CA TYR A 326 -5.72 30.65 6.82
C TYR A 326 -4.97 30.78 8.15
N ILE A 327 -5.68 30.56 9.25
CA ILE A 327 -5.06 30.50 10.58
C ILE A 327 -4.51 29.09 10.82
N ALA A 328 -3.24 29.00 11.21
CA ALA A 328 -2.57 27.76 11.56
C ALA A 328 -2.90 27.31 12.99
N LEU A 329 -2.57 26.06 13.33
CA LEU A 329 -2.80 25.49 14.66
C LEU A 329 -2.18 26.32 15.80
N ASP A 330 -1.05 26.99 15.56
CA ASP A 330 -0.36 27.85 16.52
C ASP A 330 -0.97 29.27 16.62
N GLY A 331 -2.09 29.53 15.92
CA GLY A 331 -2.76 30.83 15.88
C GLY A 331 -2.14 31.83 14.90
N SER A 332 -1.02 31.50 14.24
CA SER A 332 -0.41 32.39 13.25
C SER A 332 -1.19 32.40 11.93
N LEU A 333 -1.19 33.56 11.25
CA LEU A 333 -1.75 33.70 9.91
C LEU A 333 -0.74 33.18 8.87
N VAL A 334 -1.17 32.25 8.03
CA VAL A 334 -0.47 31.86 6.80
C VAL A 334 -1.07 32.65 5.65
N GLU A 335 -0.31 33.60 5.10
CA GLU A 335 -0.73 34.42 3.97
C GLU A 335 -0.71 33.62 2.68
N LEU A 336 -1.81 33.67 1.92
CA LEU A 336 -1.96 33.09 0.59
C LEU A 336 -2.11 34.23 -0.41
N LEU A 337 -1.00 34.60 -1.06
CA LEU A 337 -0.99 35.65 -2.07
C LEU A 337 -1.97 35.31 -3.21
N PRO A 338 -2.71 36.30 -3.76
CA PRO A 338 -3.58 36.07 -4.92
C PRO A 338 -2.82 35.46 -6.09
N ALA A 339 -3.43 34.48 -6.76
CA ALA A 339 -2.84 33.90 -7.97
C ALA A 339 -2.73 34.98 -9.07
N PRO A 340 -1.61 35.05 -9.81
CA PRO A 340 -1.51 35.90 -10.99
C PRO A 340 -2.62 35.57 -11.99
N PRO A 341 -3.22 36.57 -12.67
CA PRO A 341 -4.23 36.30 -13.68
C PRO A 341 -3.62 35.50 -14.85
N PRO A 342 -4.40 34.58 -15.46
CA PRO A 342 -3.95 33.88 -16.65
C PRO A 342 -3.49 34.85 -17.74
N PRO A 343 -2.34 34.61 -18.41
CA PRO A 343 -1.91 35.43 -19.52
C PRO A 343 -2.95 35.42 -20.65
N GLU A 344 -3.07 36.56 -21.34
CA GLU A 344 -3.98 36.72 -22.46
C GLU A 344 -3.63 35.78 -23.63
N ALA A 345 -4.64 35.42 -24.42
CA ALA A 345 -4.42 34.64 -25.63
C ALA A 345 -3.69 35.51 -26.65
N SER A 346 -2.50 35.08 -27.06
CA SER A 346 -1.67 35.73 -28.08
C SER A 346 -1.57 34.86 -29.32
N GLU A 347 -1.29 35.46 -30.47
CA GLU A 347 -1.09 34.69 -31.69
C GLU A 347 0.28 33.98 -31.66
N VAL A 348 0.30 32.66 -31.87
CA VAL A 348 1.53 31.91 -32.15
C VAL A 348 2.08 32.30 -33.54
N PRO A 349 3.27 32.92 -33.66
CA PRO A 349 3.83 33.31 -34.96
C PRO A 349 4.15 32.11 -35.86
N ASP A 350 4.04 32.28 -37.16
CA ASP A 350 4.36 31.20 -38.13
C ASP A 350 5.83 30.78 -38.04
N ALA A 351 6.74 31.72 -37.73
CA ALA A 351 8.15 31.44 -37.50
C ALA A 351 8.39 30.45 -36.34
N VAL A 352 7.49 30.39 -35.34
CA VAL A 352 7.58 29.42 -34.25
C VAL A 352 7.15 28.04 -34.73
N MET A 353 6.07 27.95 -35.52
CA MET A 353 5.63 26.68 -36.10
C MET A 353 6.67 26.12 -37.08
N ASP A 354 7.39 26.99 -37.78
CA ASP A 354 8.46 26.63 -38.70
C ASP A 354 9.64 25.91 -38.03
N LEU A 355 9.86 26.11 -36.73
CA LEU A 355 10.89 25.39 -35.97
C LEU A 355 10.65 23.88 -35.97
N LEU A 356 9.40 23.42 -36.13
CA LEU A 356 9.05 22.00 -36.14
C LEU A 356 9.42 21.28 -37.45
N LYS A 357 9.80 22.00 -38.52
CA LYS A 357 10.04 21.42 -39.86
C LYS A 357 11.02 20.23 -39.87
N PRO A 358 12.20 20.28 -39.21
CA PRO A 358 13.14 19.15 -39.19
C PRO A 358 12.53 17.89 -38.58
N SER A 359 11.88 18.04 -37.41
CA SER A 359 11.22 16.94 -36.70
C SER A 359 10.02 16.37 -37.46
N ILE A 360 9.24 17.22 -38.14
CA ILE A 360 8.12 16.78 -38.99
C ILE A 360 8.62 15.96 -40.18
N GLN A 361 9.69 16.41 -40.85
CA GLN A 361 10.28 15.67 -41.96
C GLN A 361 10.78 14.30 -41.50
N SER A 362 11.50 14.27 -40.38
CA SER A 362 12.00 13.03 -39.79
C SER A 362 10.86 12.07 -39.40
N PHE A 363 9.82 12.57 -38.71
CA PHE A 363 8.66 11.76 -38.33
C PHE A 363 7.93 11.18 -39.54
N ASN A 364 7.68 11.99 -40.57
CA ASN A 364 6.99 11.52 -41.77
C ASN A 364 7.80 10.43 -42.52
N GLN A 365 9.14 10.53 -42.52
CA GLN A 365 10.01 9.49 -43.09
C GLN A 365 9.94 8.18 -42.29
N VAL A 366 10.01 8.27 -40.96
CA VAL A 366 9.91 7.09 -40.07
C VAL A 366 8.53 6.44 -40.16
N LEU A 367 7.47 7.24 -40.24
CA LEU A 367 6.10 6.76 -40.41
C LEU A 367 5.92 6.00 -41.73
N GLU A 368 6.44 6.55 -42.83
CA GLU A 368 6.33 5.89 -44.14
C GLU A 368 7.09 4.56 -44.13
N LYS A 369 8.33 4.55 -43.62
CA LYS A 369 9.11 3.33 -43.45
C LYS A 369 8.36 2.29 -42.60
N GLY A 370 7.86 2.70 -41.44
CA GLY A 370 7.11 1.82 -40.54
C GLY A 370 5.81 1.31 -41.16
N ARG A 371 5.19 2.04 -42.11
CA ARG A 371 4.02 1.52 -42.86
C ARG A 371 4.40 0.45 -43.87
N GLN A 372 5.58 0.56 -44.48
CA GLN A 372 6.08 -0.47 -45.38
C GLN A 372 6.37 -1.78 -44.62
N GLU A 373 6.98 -1.68 -43.44
CA GLU A 373 7.25 -2.81 -42.54
C GLU A 373 5.94 -3.45 -42.03
N ALA A 374 4.95 -2.64 -41.66
CA ALA A 374 3.67 -3.07 -41.11
C ALA A 374 2.73 -3.84 -42.07
N LYS A 375 3.07 -3.97 -43.36
CA LYS A 375 2.19 -4.58 -44.38
C LYS A 375 1.77 -6.01 -44.02
N THR A 376 2.63 -6.77 -43.34
CA THR A 376 2.40 -8.17 -42.96
C THR A 376 1.90 -8.36 -41.53
N GLU A 377 1.88 -7.30 -40.72
CA GLU A 377 1.59 -7.40 -39.29
C GLU A 377 0.13 -7.06 -38.96
N ARG A 378 -0.47 -7.76 -37.99
CA ARG A 378 -1.85 -7.46 -37.55
C ARG A 378 -1.94 -6.14 -36.77
N TRP A 379 -0.91 -5.82 -36.01
CA TRP A 379 -0.79 -4.64 -35.16
C TRP A 379 0.58 -4.00 -35.37
N HIS A 380 0.60 -2.70 -35.68
CA HIS A 380 1.83 -1.90 -35.79
C HIS A 380 1.49 -0.43 -35.58
N TRP A 381 2.33 0.33 -34.85
CA TRP A 381 2.08 1.73 -34.46
C TRP A 381 1.76 2.62 -35.67
N SER A 382 2.51 2.46 -36.77
CA SER A 382 2.39 3.26 -38.00
C SER A 382 1.02 3.22 -38.68
N LYS A 383 0.18 2.21 -38.38
CA LYS A 383 -1.19 2.07 -38.93
C LYS A 383 -2.17 3.04 -38.27
N GLN A 384 -1.84 3.57 -37.09
CA GLN A 384 -2.74 4.43 -36.31
C GLN A 384 -2.46 5.92 -36.49
N HIS A 385 -1.30 6.29 -37.03
CA HIS A 385 -0.89 7.69 -37.18
C HIS A 385 -0.96 8.16 -38.64
N ARG A 386 -1.06 9.49 -38.81
CA ARG A 386 -1.12 10.17 -40.11
C ARG A 386 0.13 11.04 -40.32
N PRO A 387 0.58 11.24 -41.56
CA PRO A 387 1.65 12.19 -41.84
C PRO A 387 1.25 13.60 -41.39
N ILE A 388 2.22 14.34 -40.87
CA ILE A 388 2.03 15.74 -40.47
C ILE A 388 2.11 16.60 -41.71
N THR A 389 1.03 17.35 -41.98
CA THR A 389 0.87 18.19 -43.16
C THR A 389 0.73 19.67 -42.78
N HIS A 390 0.69 20.56 -43.78
CA HIS A 390 0.40 21.97 -43.57
C HIS A 390 -0.96 22.18 -42.87
N ASP A 391 -1.96 21.35 -43.14
CA ASP A 391 -3.26 21.43 -42.46
C ASP A 391 -3.13 21.03 -40.98
N THR A 392 -2.33 20.01 -40.67
CA THR A 392 -2.01 19.64 -39.28
C THR A 392 -1.34 20.79 -38.55
N ILE A 393 -0.36 21.47 -39.16
CA ILE A 393 0.32 22.63 -38.57
C ILE A 393 -0.67 23.78 -38.30
N ARG A 394 -1.57 24.06 -39.26
CA ARG A 394 -2.66 25.05 -39.07
C ARG A 394 -3.54 24.68 -37.89
N GLN A 395 -3.94 23.40 -37.78
CA GLN A 395 -4.73 22.91 -36.65
C GLN A 395 -3.96 23.05 -35.34
N MET A 396 -2.66 22.72 -35.29
CA MET A 396 -1.83 22.91 -34.10
C MET A 396 -1.85 24.37 -33.63
N LYS A 397 -1.61 25.32 -34.55
CA LYS A 397 -1.65 26.76 -34.26
C LYS A 397 -3.02 27.18 -33.72
N GLN A 398 -4.11 26.82 -34.40
CA GLN A 398 -5.47 27.16 -33.99
C GLN A 398 -5.85 26.56 -32.61
N ARG A 399 -5.45 25.32 -32.36
CA ARG A 399 -5.78 24.59 -31.13
C ARG A 399 -4.99 25.14 -29.95
N ALA A 400 -3.70 25.44 -30.12
CA ALA A 400 -2.87 26.08 -29.10
C ALA A 400 -3.41 27.45 -28.65
N GLN A 401 -4.04 28.20 -29.56
CA GLN A 401 -4.67 29.51 -29.26
C GLN A 401 -6.05 29.36 -28.62
N SER A 402 -6.91 28.49 -29.18
CA SER A 402 -8.32 28.37 -28.77
C SER A 402 -8.55 27.52 -27.52
N GLY A 403 -7.64 26.59 -27.20
CA GLY A 403 -7.83 25.65 -26.09
C GLY A 403 -8.87 24.54 -26.32
N ASN A 404 -9.48 24.49 -27.50
CA ASN A 404 -10.48 23.50 -27.88
C ASN A 404 -9.80 22.21 -28.34
N PHE A 405 -9.67 21.20 -27.47
CA PHE A 405 -9.04 19.92 -27.81
C PHE A 405 -9.98 18.73 -27.64
N HIS A 406 -9.98 17.83 -28.62
CA HIS A 406 -10.54 16.50 -28.50
C HIS A 406 -9.41 15.46 -28.58
N HIS A 407 -9.39 14.49 -27.67
CA HIS A 407 -8.25 13.55 -27.55
C HIS A 407 -8.04 12.66 -28.79
N SER A 408 -9.12 12.27 -29.47
CA SER A 408 -9.04 11.48 -30.70
C SER A 408 -8.58 12.29 -31.92
N ASP A 409 -8.34 13.59 -31.75
CA ASP A 409 -7.95 14.54 -32.79
C ASP A 409 -6.91 15.53 -32.22
N ASN A 410 -5.89 14.99 -31.53
CA ASN A 410 -4.80 15.78 -30.96
C ASN A 410 -3.65 15.92 -31.97
N PRO A 411 -3.44 17.10 -32.57
CA PRO A 411 -2.41 17.26 -33.60
C PRO A 411 -0.97 17.32 -33.03
N PHE A 412 -0.79 17.26 -31.71
CA PHE A 412 0.52 17.22 -31.04
C PHE A 412 0.97 15.81 -30.62
N GLU A 413 0.12 14.79 -30.79
CA GLU A 413 0.38 13.42 -30.33
C GLU A 413 1.68 12.83 -30.91
N TRP A 414 2.02 13.18 -32.16
CA TRP A 414 3.22 12.68 -32.83
C TRP A 414 4.53 13.02 -32.11
N MET A 415 4.55 14.09 -31.31
CA MET A 415 5.73 14.51 -30.53
C MET A 415 6.02 13.58 -29.34
N GLN A 416 5.07 12.75 -28.93
CA GLN A 416 5.21 11.81 -27.81
C GLN A 416 5.56 10.39 -28.24
N ILE A 417 5.46 10.07 -29.53
CA ILE A 417 5.66 8.71 -30.00
C ILE A 417 7.13 8.32 -29.76
N HIS A 418 7.34 7.18 -29.11
CA HIS A 418 8.65 6.61 -28.83
C HIS A 418 9.24 5.95 -30.09
N VAL A 419 9.57 6.78 -31.10
CA VAL A 419 10.25 6.38 -32.33
C VAL A 419 11.47 7.26 -32.56
N ALA A 420 12.48 6.71 -33.25
CA ALA A 420 13.75 7.38 -33.54
C ALA A 420 13.57 8.49 -34.59
N ILE A 421 13.17 9.69 -34.15
CA ILE A 421 13.02 10.89 -34.98
C ILE A 421 13.95 12.01 -34.48
N ASP A 422 14.31 12.93 -35.38
CA ASP A 422 14.99 14.17 -35.02
C ASP A 422 14.07 15.01 -34.10
N ARG A 423 14.49 15.26 -32.87
CA ARG A 423 13.73 16.06 -31.88
C ARG A 423 14.16 17.52 -31.79
N SER A 424 15.20 17.94 -32.52
CA SER A 424 15.75 19.30 -32.45
C SER A 424 14.70 20.39 -32.73
N GLY A 425 13.78 20.15 -33.66
CA GLY A 425 12.70 21.07 -33.99
C GLY A 425 11.63 21.15 -32.89
N ILE A 426 11.32 20.03 -32.23
CA ILE A 426 10.41 19.99 -31.07
C ILE A 426 11.02 20.77 -29.91
N ASP A 427 12.30 20.54 -29.61
CA ASP A 427 13.01 21.21 -28.52
C ASP A 427 13.08 22.73 -28.76
N ALA A 428 13.43 23.15 -29.99
CA ALA A 428 13.44 24.56 -30.38
C ALA A 428 12.05 25.20 -30.30
N PHE A 429 11.00 24.48 -30.70
CA PHE A 429 9.61 24.95 -30.59
C PHE A 429 9.25 25.28 -29.14
N PHE A 430 9.46 24.34 -28.19
CA PHE A 430 9.12 24.56 -26.79
C PHE A 430 10.03 25.55 -26.06
N ALA A 431 11.29 25.68 -26.48
CA ALA A 431 12.21 26.69 -25.96
C ALA A 431 11.90 28.12 -26.45
N SER A 432 11.02 28.29 -27.44
CA SER A 432 10.69 29.60 -28.00
C SER A 432 10.02 30.53 -26.97
N PRO A 433 10.53 31.77 -26.78
CA PRO A 433 9.92 32.74 -25.86
C PRO A 433 8.54 33.23 -26.34
N HIS A 434 8.22 33.03 -27.62
CA HIS A 434 6.92 33.38 -28.20
C HIS A 434 5.81 32.36 -27.87
N LEU A 435 6.16 31.18 -27.35
CA LEU A 435 5.18 30.32 -26.69
C LEU A 435 4.97 30.82 -25.26
N THR A 436 3.85 31.47 -25.00
CA THR A 436 3.45 31.91 -23.65
C THR A 436 3.12 30.72 -22.74
N LEU A 437 3.05 30.96 -21.43
CA LEU A 437 2.63 29.94 -20.46
C LEU A 437 1.28 29.33 -20.87
N ARG A 438 0.32 30.15 -21.32
CA ARG A 438 -0.99 29.70 -21.81
C ARG A 438 -0.86 28.67 -22.93
N HIS A 439 -0.03 28.93 -23.93
CA HIS A 439 0.16 28.00 -25.06
C HIS A 439 0.68 26.65 -24.58
N VAL A 440 1.74 26.65 -23.76
CA VAL A 440 2.34 25.41 -23.24
C VAL A 440 1.34 24.65 -22.36
N THR A 441 0.62 25.34 -21.47
CA THR A 441 -0.43 24.75 -20.62
C THR A 441 -1.51 24.07 -21.45
N ILE A 442 -2.00 24.75 -22.49
CA ILE A 442 -3.03 24.23 -23.39
C ILE A 442 -2.54 22.99 -24.15
N ILE A 443 -1.31 23.02 -24.67
CA ILE A 443 -0.71 21.89 -25.38
C ILE A 443 -0.52 20.71 -24.41
N ALA A 444 0.04 20.93 -23.22
CA ALA A 444 0.25 19.89 -22.21
C ALA A 444 -1.07 19.19 -21.84
N ARG A 445 -2.15 19.95 -21.66
CA ARG A 445 -3.51 19.41 -21.40
C ARG A 445 -3.99 18.43 -22.47
N ALA A 446 -3.67 18.69 -23.73
CA ALA A 446 -4.04 17.80 -24.83
C ALA A 446 -3.36 16.42 -24.70
N THR A 447 -2.14 16.42 -24.17
CA THR A 447 -1.24 15.28 -24.11
C THR A 447 -1.36 14.46 -22.82
N THR A 448 -1.87 15.05 -21.73
CA THR A 448 -2.04 14.37 -20.43
C THR A 448 -3.47 13.91 -20.13
N TYR A 449 -4.28 13.69 -21.18
CA TYR A 449 -5.66 13.23 -21.07
C TYR A 449 -6.59 14.07 -20.17
N GLY A 450 -6.21 15.32 -19.89
CA GLY A 450 -6.97 16.28 -19.07
C GLY A 450 -6.67 16.28 -17.57
N ASN A 451 -5.75 15.44 -17.07
CA ASN A 451 -5.31 15.50 -15.66
C ASN A 451 -4.08 16.42 -15.52
N LEU A 452 -4.19 17.50 -14.74
CA LEU A 452 -3.09 18.45 -14.54
C LEU A 452 -1.88 17.78 -13.89
N LEU A 453 -2.07 17.02 -12.81
CA LEU A 453 -0.95 16.43 -12.09
C LEU A 453 -0.30 15.26 -12.85
N ALA A 454 -0.95 14.75 -13.90
CA ALA A 454 -0.33 13.77 -14.79
C ALA A 454 0.87 14.35 -15.55
N ILE A 455 1.07 15.67 -15.62
CA ILE A 455 2.33 16.23 -16.13
C ILE A 455 3.53 15.81 -15.29
N TYR A 456 3.33 15.35 -14.05
CA TYR A 456 4.38 14.87 -13.15
C TYR A 456 4.45 13.34 -13.05
N ALA A 457 3.57 12.62 -13.76
CA ALA A 457 3.58 11.16 -13.76
C ALA A 457 4.74 10.60 -14.60
N PRO A 458 5.34 9.44 -14.22
CA PRO A 458 6.44 8.82 -14.99
C PRO A 458 6.07 8.54 -16.46
N TYR A 459 4.81 8.20 -16.72
CA TYR A 459 4.29 7.89 -18.05
C TYR A 459 3.67 9.12 -18.76
N GLY A 460 3.70 10.30 -18.13
CA GLY A 460 3.10 11.54 -18.63
C GLY A 460 4.09 12.50 -19.29
N GLU A 461 5.31 12.04 -19.57
CA GLU A 461 6.39 12.83 -20.16
C GLU A 461 6.12 13.16 -21.63
N SER A 462 5.43 14.26 -21.87
CA SER A 462 5.41 14.92 -23.16
C SER A 462 6.40 16.09 -23.17
N PRO A 463 6.94 16.51 -24.33
CA PRO A 463 7.74 17.73 -24.43
C PRO A 463 7.04 18.97 -23.85
N ALA A 464 5.71 19.06 -24.00
CA ALA A 464 4.90 20.11 -23.39
C ALA A 464 4.83 20.01 -21.86
N SER A 465 4.71 18.79 -21.31
CA SER A 465 4.76 18.55 -19.87
C SER A 465 6.11 18.96 -19.31
N VAL A 466 7.22 18.60 -19.97
CA VAL A 466 8.60 18.95 -19.57
C VAL A 466 8.77 20.47 -19.50
N GLU A 467 8.39 21.18 -20.57
CA GLU A 467 8.49 22.64 -20.60
C GLU A 467 7.57 23.33 -19.58
N LEU A 468 6.35 22.80 -19.37
CA LEU A 468 5.45 23.34 -18.36
C LEU A 468 6.03 23.19 -16.95
N ARG A 469 6.59 22.02 -16.61
CA ARG A 469 7.29 21.79 -15.33
C ARG A 469 8.46 22.75 -15.17
N ARG A 470 9.27 22.95 -16.23
CA ARG A 470 10.38 23.91 -16.22
C ARG A 470 9.91 25.33 -15.91
N ARG A 471 8.78 25.77 -16.46
CA ARG A 471 8.21 27.10 -16.18
C ARG A 471 7.67 27.24 -14.76
N ILE A 472 7.05 26.19 -14.23
CA ILE A 472 6.58 26.14 -12.83
C ILE A 472 7.77 26.28 -11.87
N HIS A 473 8.83 25.49 -12.10
CA HIS A 473 10.06 25.58 -11.33
C HIS A 473 10.72 26.97 -11.40
N ASN A 474 10.59 27.66 -12.54
CA ASN A 474 11.06 29.05 -12.72
C ASN A 474 10.06 30.13 -12.26
N GLY A 475 9.06 29.77 -11.44
CA GLY A 475 8.17 30.72 -10.77
C GLY A 475 6.77 30.89 -11.35
N ALA A 476 6.35 30.07 -12.33
CA ALA A 476 4.94 30.07 -12.76
C ALA A 476 4.03 29.43 -11.70
N ASP A 477 2.98 30.14 -11.29
CA ASP A 477 2.05 29.69 -10.25
C ASP A 477 1.14 28.55 -10.76
N LEU A 478 1.10 27.43 -10.04
CA LEU A 478 0.31 26.25 -10.39
C LEU A 478 -1.20 26.54 -10.38
N ARG A 479 -1.67 27.50 -9.58
CA ARG A 479 -3.07 27.96 -9.54
C ARG A 479 -3.44 28.69 -10.82
N THR A 480 -2.54 29.51 -11.36
CA THR A 480 -2.72 30.15 -12.67
C THR A 480 -2.78 29.11 -13.79
N VAL A 481 -1.94 28.07 -13.71
CA VAL A 481 -1.98 26.93 -14.64
C VAL A 481 -3.31 26.18 -14.53
N GLN A 482 -3.80 25.90 -13.31
CA GLN A 482 -5.11 25.28 -13.08
C GLN A 482 -6.27 26.14 -13.58
N ALA A 483 -6.22 27.46 -13.44
CA ALA A 483 -7.25 28.35 -13.96
C ALA A 483 -7.37 28.29 -15.50
N MET A 484 -6.26 28.03 -16.19
CA MET A 484 -6.24 27.76 -17.64
C MET A 484 -6.63 26.31 -17.99
N TRP A 485 -6.71 25.43 -16.99
CA TRP A 485 -6.98 24.00 -17.12
C TRP A 485 -8.48 23.70 -17.06
N ALA A 486 -9.21 23.98 -18.14
CA ALA A 486 -10.67 23.80 -18.16
C ALA A 486 -11.10 22.31 -18.01
N PRO A 487 -12.21 22.02 -17.28
CA PRO A 487 -12.77 20.67 -17.17
C PRO A 487 -13.23 20.12 -18.53
N ARG A 488 -13.24 18.79 -18.69
CA ARG A 488 -13.85 18.13 -19.86
C ARG A 488 -15.29 17.73 -19.53
N PRO A 489 -16.31 18.17 -20.28
CA PRO A 489 -17.69 17.72 -20.07
C PRO A 489 -17.89 16.22 -20.36
N GLU A 490 -17.05 15.61 -21.19
CA GLU A 490 -17.24 14.26 -21.73
C GLU A 490 -16.53 13.14 -20.94
N ARG A 491 -15.66 13.47 -19.97
CA ARG A 491 -14.98 12.49 -19.10
C ARG A 491 -15.24 12.82 -17.64
N LYS A 492 -15.47 11.79 -16.82
CA LYS A 492 -15.71 11.88 -15.36
C LYS A 492 -14.46 12.25 -14.53
N ILE A 493 -13.50 12.99 -15.10
CA ILE A 493 -12.28 13.44 -14.38
C ILE A 493 -12.51 14.89 -13.98
N SER A 494 -12.30 15.20 -12.70
CA SER A 494 -12.45 16.57 -12.20
C SER A 494 -11.50 17.54 -12.91
N GLY A 495 -11.97 18.76 -13.19
CA GLY A 495 -11.12 19.85 -13.63
C GLY A 495 -10.22 20.41 -12.52
N ASN A 496 -10.45 20.01 -11.27
CA ASN A 496 -9.66 20.38 -10.11
C ASN A 496 -8.57 19.33 -9.86
N ALA A 497 -7.30 19.75 -9.86
CA ALA A 497 -6.17 18.86 -9.67
C ALA A 497 -6.14 18.19 -8.28
N ILE A 498 -6.55 18.90 -7.23
CA ILE A 498 -6.58 18.37 -5.87
C ILE A 498 -7.67 17.29 -5.74
N GLU A 499 -8.85 17.53 -6.31
CA GLU A 499 -9.91 16.51 -6.35
C GLU A 499 -9.46 15.29 -7.16
N ALA A 500 -8.83 15.50 -8.32
CA ALA A 500 -8.29 14.42 -9.14
C ALA A 500 -7.21 13.61 -8.40
N ALA A 501 -6.31 14.25 -7.64
CA ALA A 501 -5.33 13.56 -6.80
C ALA A 501 -6.03 12.69 -5.75
N LEU A 502 -6.96 13.29 -4.99
CA LEU A 502 -7.72 12.63 -3.93
C LEU A 502 -8.60 11.47 -4.44
N ALA A 503 -9.06 11.54 -5.69
CA ALA A 503 -9.89 10.53 -6.33
C ALA A 503 -9.08 9.41 -7.04
N SER A 504 -7.76 9.56 -7.17
CA SER A 504 -6.91 8.64 -7.95
C SER A 504 -6.27 7.53 -7.12
N TRP A 505 -6.01 6.39 -7.77
CA TRP A 505 -5.21 5.29 -7.20
C TRP A 505 -3.73 5.53 -7.49
N GLY A 506 -3.06 6.27 -6.61
CA GLY A 506 -1.66 6.69 -6.77
C GLY A 506 -1.51 8.16 -6.42
N ASN A 507 -0.28 8.61 -6.10
CA ASN A 507 -0.05 10.00 -5.75
C ASN A 507 0.86 10.69 -6.79
N PRO A 508 0.30 11.48 -7.74
CA PRO A 508 1.11 12.25 -8.68
C PRO A 508 1.78 13.47 -8.04
N THR A 509 1.50 13.79 -6.77
CA THR A 509 2.11 14.96 -6.10
C THR A 509 3.53 14.71 -5.60
N ASP A 510 4.01 13.47 -5.55
CA ASP A 510 5.36 13.17 -5.03
C ASP A 510 6.48 13.84 -5.85
N ASN A 511 6.19 14.13 -7.12
CA ASN A 511 7.11 14.76 -8.06
C ASN A 511 6.87 16.28 -8.19
N VAL A 512 6.01 16.86 -7.34
CA VAL A 512 5.74 18.29 -7.28
C VAL A 512 6.45 18.87 -6.07
N GLU A 513 7.27 19.89 -6.28
CA GLU A 513 7.92 20.60 -5.17
C GLU A 513 6.86 21.25 -4.27
N GLY A 514 7.00 21.06 -2.96
CA GLY A 514 5.99 21.46 -1.99
C GLY A 514 5.64 22.95 -2.05
N ASP A 515 6.66 23.79 -2.29
CA ASP A 515 6.54 25.24 -2.42
C ASP A 515 5.61 25.68 -3.57
N HIS A 516 5.52 24.88 -4.63
CA HIS A 516 4.63 25.15 -5.76
C HIS A 516 3.22 24.56 -5.57
N LEU A 517 3.08 23.52 -4.74
CA LEU A 517 1.83 22.79 -4.57
C LEU A 517 0.96 23.34 -3.43
N TRP A 518 1.56 23.77 -2.32
CA TRP A 518 0.82 24.18 -1.13
C TRP A 518 -0.24 25.28 -1.37
N PRO A 519 -0.03 26.30 -2.25
CA PRO A 519 -1.05 27.33 -2.48
C PRO A 519 -2.32 26.74 -3.08
N LEU A 520 -2.16 25.76 -3.97
CA LEU A 520 -3.28 25.06 -4.59
C LEU A 520 -4.02 24.16 -3.59
N VAL A 521 -3.30 23.54 -2.64
CA VAL A 521 -3.91 22.78 -1.54
C VAL A 521 -4.71 23.69 -0.61
N ALA A 522 -4.17 24.87 -0.28
CA ALA A 522 -4.81 25.84 0.62
C ALA A 522 -6.16 26.38 0.07
N GLU A 523 -6.31 26.51 -1.26
CA GLU A 523 -7.59 26.89 -1.89
C GLU A 523 -8.65 25.77 -1.86
N ASN A 524 -8.24 24.54 -1.51
CA ASN A 524 -9.05 23.33 -1.62
C ASN A 524 -9.19 22.55 -0.30
N LEU A 525 -9.05 23.23 0.85
CA LEU A 525 -9.17 22.62 2.19
C LEU A 525 -10.50 21.90 2.43
N ASP A 526 -11.57 22.33 1.75
CA ASP A 526 -12.89 21.69 1.86
C ASP A 526 -12.87 20.25 1.29
N LEU A 527 -12.10 19.99 0.22
CA LEU A 527 -11.92 18.63 -0.32
C LEU A 527 -11.10 17.75 0.63
N ILE A 528 -10.14 18.35 1.33
CA ILE A 528 -9.37 17.67 2.37
C ILE A 528 -10.30 17.26 3.51
N GLU A 529 -11.13 18.16 4.04
CA GLU A 529 -12.09 17.83 5.09
C GLU A 529 -13.09 16.74 4.67
N GLU A 530 -13.53 16.75 3.41
CA GLU A 530 -14.35 15.67 2.85
C GLU A 530 -13.61 14.32 2.90
N ALA A 531 -12.35 14.29 2.46
CA ALA A 531 -11.51 13.08 2.50
C ALA A 531 -11.26 12.59 3.94
N LEU A 532 -11.16 13.51 4.91
CA LEU A 532 -11.09 13.20 6.34
C LEU A 532 -12.43 12.71 6.92
N GLY A 533 -13.54 12.90 6.19
CA GLY A 533 -14.89 12.52 6.61
C GLY A 533 -15.59 13.51 7.53
N PHE A 534 -15.20 14.79 7.44
CA PHE A 534 -15.78 15.93 8.17
C PHE A 534 -16.65 16.83 7.29
N ARG A 535 -16.81 16.46 6.01
CA ARG A 535 -17.83 17.00 5.10
C ARG A 535 -18.57 15.87 4.39
N PRO A 536 -19.79 16.12 3.86
CA PRO A 536 -20.46 15.17 3.00
C PRO A 536 -19.64 14.96 1.73
N GLN A 537 -19.77 13.79 1.14
CA GLN A 537 -19.14 13.50 -0.15
C GLN A 537 -19.69 14.46 -1.21
N SER A 538 -18.86 15.18 -1.96
CA SER A 538 -19.34 16.13 -2.99
C SER A 538 -19.52 15.46 -4.35
N GLY A 539 -18.59 14.58 -4.71
CA GLY A 539 -18.56 13.86 -5.99
C GLY A 539 -19.03 12.41 -5.89
N PRO A 540 -19.15 11.69 -7.03
CA PRO A 540 -19.53 10.30 -7.04
C PRO A 540 -18.36 9.35 -6.70
N THR A 541 -17.13 9.86 -6.63
CA THR A 541 -15.93 9.10 -6.24
C THR A 541 -15.60 9.38 -4.78
N GLN A 542 -15.17 8.37 -4.04
CA GLN A 542 -14.74 8.56 -2.66
C GLN A 542 -13.30 9.10 -2.61
N LEU A 543 -13.09 10.21 -1.88
CA LEU A 543 -11.78 10.81 -1.71
C LEU A 543 -10.89 10.02 -0.73
N ASN A 544 -9.59 9.96 -1.01
CA ASN A 544 -8.62 9.13 -0.29
C ASN A 544 -8.03 9.85 0.94
N LEU A 545 -8.30 9.29 2.13
CA LEU A 545 -7.77 9.76 3.41
C LEU A 545 -6.24 9.86 3.47
N SER A 546 -5.52 8.89 2.90
CA SER A 546 -4.05 8.88 3.01
C SER A 546 -3.45 9.99 2.16
N VAL A 547 -3.95 10.17 0.94
CA VAL A 547 -3.54 11.28 0.04
C VAL A 547 -3.88 12.63 0.67
N ALA A 548 -5.00 12.75 1.37
CA ALA A 548 -5.35 13.97 2.09
C ALA A 548 -4.34 14.31 3.20
N LEU A 549 -3.84 13.32 3.94
CA LEU A 549 -2.80 13.54 4.95
C LEU A 549 -1.45 13.91 4.31
N ASP A 550 -1.11 13.32 3.17
CA ASP A 550 0.10 13.67 2.42
C ASP A 550 0.04 15.11 1.89
N LEU A 551 -1.10 15.53 1.33
CA LEU A 551 -1.33 16.91 0.87
C LEU A 551 -1.26 17.92 2.01
N LEU A 552 -1.73 17.56 3.21
CA LEU A 552 -1.61 18.42 4.39
C LEU A 552 -0.18 18.62 4.85
N ALA A 553 0.69 17.62 4.64
CA ALA A 553 2.11 17.72 4.98
C ALA A 553 2.88 18.69 4.08
N VAL A 554 2.32 19.07 2.92
CA VAL A 554 2.88 20.06 2.00
C VAL A 554 2.60 21.50 2.44
N LEU A 555 1.58 21.72 3.29
CA LEU A 555 1.26 23.05 3.79
C LEU A 555 2.37 23.58 4.72
N PRO A 556 2.71 24.88 4.66
CA PRO A 556 3.73 25.47 5.53
C PRO A 556 3.42 25.26 7.02
N LYS A 557 2.14 25.36 7.38
CA LYS A 557 1.61 25.01 8.71
C LYS A 557 0.22 24.40 8.58
N VAL A 558 -0.14 23.52 9.51
CA VAL A 558 -1.47 22.86 9.50
C VAL A 558 -2.57 23.86 9.86
N PRO A 559 -3.67 23.96 9.09
CA PRO A 559 -4.80 24.82 9.39
C PRO A 559 -5.51 24.48 10.71
N GLN A 560 -5.87 25.49 11.49
CA GLN A 560 -6.53 25.37 12.78
C GLN A 560 -7.85 24.59 12.72
N ARG A 561 -8.64 24.83 11.66
CA ARG A 561 -9.91 24.14 11.40
C ARG A 561 -9.79 22.61 11.31
N LEU A 562 -8.58 22.08 11.11
CA LEU A 562 -8.32 20.64 11.00
C LEU A 562 -7.89 19.98 12.32
N LEU A 563 -7.80 20.73 13.43
CA LEU A 563 -7.44 20.18 14.74
C LEU A 563 -8.34 18.98 15.12
N MET A 564 -9.65 19.17 15.17
CA MET A 564 -10.59 18.11 15.55
C MET A 564 -10.65 16.93 14.56
N PRO A 565 -10.63 17.17 13.23
CA PRO A 565 -10.45 16.11 12.26
C PRO A 565 -9.22 15.23 12.51
N LEU A 566 -8.06 15.86 12.68
CA LEU A 566 -6.81 15.15 12.89
C LEU A 566 -6.78 14.44 14.26
N MET A 567 -7.30 15.06 15.33
CA MET A 567 -7.38 14.43 16.65
C MET A 567 -8.21 13.15 16.61
N THR A 568 -9.35 13.16 15.91
CA THR A 568 -10.22 11.99 15.73
C THR A 568 -9.51 10.84 15.02
N ILE A 569 -8.68 11.16 14.02
CA ILE A 569 -7.88 10.18 13.29
C ILE A 569 -6.70 9.69 14.15
N ALA A 570 -6.05 10.59 14.91
CA ALA A 570 -4.90 10.33 15.77
C ALA A 570 -5.22 9.43 16.99
N THR A 571 -6.48 9.34 17.40
CA THR A 571 -6.94 8.37 18.42
C THR A 571 -7.77 7.22 17.84
N GLY A 572 -7.88 7.13 16.52
CA GLY A 572 -8.60 6.05 15.84
C GLY A 572 -7.88 4.69 15.91
N THR A 573 -8.54 3.65 15.40
CA THR A 573 -7.99 2.27 15.41
C THR A 573 -7.14 1.92 14.19
N ARG A 574 -7.15 2.75 13.14
CA ARG A 574 -6.38 2.52 11.90
C ARG A 574 -4.94 3.00 12.05
N LYS A 575 -3.98 2.08 12.24
CA LYS A 575 -2.55 2.38 12.51
C LYS A 575 -1.91 3.41 11.56
N GLY A 576 -2.09 3.27 10.24
CA GLY A 576 -1.43 4.13 9.23
C GLY A 576 -1.84 5.60 9.32
N PRO A 577 -3.10 5.96 9.00
CA PRO A 577 -3.59 7.34 9.12
C PRO A 577 -3.39 7.96 10.51
N ARG A 578 -3.46 7.13 11.56
CA ARG A 578 -3.23 7.54 12.94
C ARG A 578 -1.84 8.12 13.15
N GLY A 579 -0.79 7.47 12.64
CA GLY A 579 0.58 7.92 12.78
C GLY A 579 0.82 9.26 12.09
N GLU A 580 0.36 9.39 10.84
CA GLU A 580 0.52 10.63 10.06
C GLU A 580 -0.27 11.80 10.67
N ALA A 581 -1.50 11.56 11.14
CA ALA A 581 -2.28 12.59 11.85
C ALA A 581 -1.57 13.08 13.13
N ARG A 582 -0.93 12.19 13.89
CA ARG A 582 -0.15 12.57 15.09
C ARG A 582 1.06 13.45 14.74
N LYS A 583 1.73 13.19 13.61
CA LYS A 583 2.86 14.02 13.14
C LYS A 583 2.39 15.42 12.76
N LEU A 584 1.28 15.53 12.01
CA LEU A 584 0.68 16.82 11.64
C LEU A 584 0.28 17.65 12.88
N LEU A 585 -0.11 16.97 13.97
CA LEU A 585 -0.48 17.60 15.24
C LEU A 585 0.70 17.92 16.17
N ALA A 586 1.93 17.56 15.80
CA ALA A 586 3.08 17.70 16.71
C ALA A 586 3.34 19.16 17.13
N GLY A 587 3.04 20.12 16.26
CA GLY A 587 3.17 21.57 16.50
C GLY A 587 1.93 22.26 17.08
N ALA A 588 0.89 21.51 17.46
CA ALA A 588 -0.32 22.11 18.05
C ALA A 588 -0.05 22.63 19.48
N PRO A 589 -0.56 23.82 19.85
CA PRO A 589 -0.43 24.34 21.21
C PRO A 589 -1.17 23.44 22.21
N ASP A 590 -0.56 23.20 23.38
CA ASP A 590 -1.07 22.32 24.45
C ASP A 590 -1.66 20.98 23.96
N ILE A 591 -0.95 20.32 23.03
CA ILE A 591 -1.36 19.01 22.53
C ILE A 591 -1.37 17.96 23.65
N ASP A 592 -0.46 18.03 24.62
CA ASP A 592 -0.44 17.11 25.76
C ASP A 592 -1.67 17.28 26.65
N GLY A 593 -2.07 18.51 26.97
CA GLY A 593 -3.33 18.80 27.64
C GLY A 593 -4.50 18.21 26.86
N SER A 594 -4.57 18.45 25.54
CA SER A 594 -5.61 17.91 24.67
C SER A 594 -5.71 16.38 24.72
N ILE A 595 -4.58 15.68 24.73
CA ILE A 595 -4.55 14.21 24.79
C ILE A 595 -4.96 13.71 26.18
N LEU A 596 -4.53 14.37 27.26
CA LEU A 596 -4.89 14.00 28.63
C LEU A 596 -6.41 13.99 28.83
N HIS A 597 -7.12 14.93 28.20
CA HIS A 597 -8.59 14.99 28.27
C HIS A 597 -9.24 13.76 27.63
N LEU A 598 -8.62 13.18 26.60
CA LEU A 598 -9.14 11.99 25.91
C LEU A 598 -9.02 10.71 26.74
N LEU A 599 -8.28 10.71 27.87
CA LEU A 599 -8.29 9.61 28.84
C LEU A 599 -9.66 9.43 29.53
N GLY A 600 -10.52 10.46 29.52
CA GLY A 600 -11.87 10.42 30.07
C GLY A 600 -12.98 10.05 29.06
N ASP A 601 -12.65 9.80 27.79
CA ASP A 601 -13.65 9.60 26.74
C ASP A 601 -14.52 8.35 27.00
N SER A 602 -15.80 8.42 26.65
CA SER A 602 -16.73 7.29 26.77
C SER A 602 -16.30 6.05 25.97
N LYS A 603 -15.59 6.24 24.84
CA LYS A 603 -15.13 5.17 23.94
C LYS A 603 -13.78 4.63 24.39
N GLN A 604 -13.74 3.32 24.65
CA GLN A 604 -12.52 2.63 25.10
C GLN A 604 -11.35 2.75 24.11
N GLU A 605 -11.63 2.81 22.79
CA GLU A 605 -10.61 2.92 21.75
C GLU A 605 -9.92 4.28 21.78
N VAL A 606 -10.68 5.34 22.11
CA VAL A 606 -10.14 6.71 22.25
C VAL A 606 -9.26 6.80 23.48
N ARG A 607 -9.72 6.27 24.64
CA ARG A 607 -8.91 6.24 25.87
C ARG A 607 -7.61 5.47 25.70
N ALA A 608 -7.68 4.28 25.08
CA ALA A 608 -6.50 3.48 24.79
C ALA A 608 -5.56 4.20 23.81
N GLY A 609 -6.11 4.79 22.74
CA GLY A 609 -5.33 5.55 21.76
C GLY A 609 -4.65 6.78 22.36
N ALA A 610 -5.29 7.47 23.32
CA ALA A 610 -4.74 8.60 24.05
C ALA A 610 -3.60 8.18 24.99
N ALA A 611 -3.80 7.12 25.78
CA ALA A 611 -2.74 6.57 26.62
C ALA A 611 -1.51 6.13 25.80
N GLU A 612 -1.72 5.40 24.70
CA GLU A 612 -0.64 5.03 23.77
C GLU A 612 0.11 6.25 23.25
N TRP A 613 -0.61 7.33 22.92
CA TRP A 613 -0.02 8.55 22.39
C TRP A 613 0.80 9.31 23.44
N LEU A 614 0.28 9.46 24.67
CA LEU A 614 1.03 10.05 25.79
C LEU A 614 2.32 9.29 26.08
N GLY A 615 2.24 7.96 26.13
CA GLY A 615 3.42 7.12 26.31
C GLY A 615 4.45 7.30 25.20
N GLN A 616 4.02 7.43 23.94
CA GLN A 616 4.92 7.69 22.80
C GLN A 616 5.57 9.07 22.84
N ARG A 617 4.84 10.09 23.33
CA ARG A 617 5.36 11.46 23.45
C ARG A 617 6.41 11.60 24.56
N GLY A 618 6.46 10.67 25.52
CA GLY A 618 7.49 10.67 26.55
C GLY A 618 7.34 11.75 27.62
N ASN A 619 6.22 12.49 27.65
CA ASN A 619 6.01 13.58 28.60
C ASN A 619 5.63 13.02 29.98
N LYS A 620 6.57 13.09 30.95
CA LYS A 620 6.41 12.54 32.30
C LYS A 620 5.29 13.21 33.12
N THR A 621 4.83 14.39 32.75
CA THR A 621 3.68 15.04 33.42
C THR A 621 2.38 14.23 33.29
N ALA A 622 2.30 13.33 32.30
CA ALA A 622 1.16 12.46 32.09
C ALA A 622 1.03 11.30 33.09
N ILE A 623 2.06 11.00 33.90
CA ILE A 623 2.07 9.85 34.84
C ILE A 623 0.91 9.93 35.84
N THR A 624 0.73 11.08 36.52
CA THR A 624 -0.32 11.24 37.54
C THR A 624 -1.73 11.11 36.94
N PRO A 625 -2.07 11.79 35.83
CA PRO A 625 -3.35 11.58 35.15
C PRO A 625 -3.58 10.13 34.69
N LEU A 626 -2.55 9.46 34.16
CA LEU A 626 -2.63 8.07 33.73
C LEU A 626 -2.91 7.12 34.92
N ARG A 627 -2.26 7.32 36.06
CA ARG A 627 -2.56 6.59 37.32
C ARG A 627 -3.99 6.83 37.79
N GLN A 628 -4.51 8.05 37.66
CA GLN A 628 -5.90 8.35 38.00
C GLN A 628 -6.88 7.62 37.06
N ALA A 629 -6.63 7.67 35.75
CA ALA A 629 -7.43 6.96 34.75
C ALA A 629 -7.39 5.43 34.96
N GLN A 630 -6.23 4.88 35.34
CA GLN A 630 -6.02 3.46 35.60
C GLN A 630 -6.98 2.91 36.66
N LYS A 631 -7.21 3.66 37.76
CA LYS A 631 -8.07 3.21 38.88
C LYS A 631 -9.53 2.98 38.48
N GLY A 632 -10.02 3.72 37.49
CA GLY A 632 -11.41 3.67 37.02
C GLY A 632 -11.63 2.85 35.75
N GLU A 633 -10.56 2.38 35.10
CA GLU A 633 -10.64 1.74 33.79
C GLU A 633 -11.16 0.29 33.90
N LYS A 634 -12.21 0.00 33.13
CA LYS A 634 -12.89 -1.30 33.11
C LYS A 634 -12.64 -2.08 31.83
N SER A 635 -12.20 -1.40 30.76
CA SER A 635 -11.87 -2.05 29.49
C SER A 635 -10.48 -2.67 29.57
N ASP A 636 -10.38 -3.93 29.16
CA ASP A 636 -9.10 -4.63 29.03
C ASP A 636 -8.11 -3.89 28.10
N ILE A 637 -8.62 -3.31 27.01
CA ILE A 637 -7.80 -2.56 26.03
C ILE A 637 -7.29 -1.27 26.66
N GLY A 638 -8.17 -0.54 27.37
CA GLY A 638 -7.80 0.68 28.09
C GLY A 638 -6.76 0.40 29.19
N LYS A 639 -6.98 -0.63 30.01
CA LYS A 639 -6.03 -1.04 31.06
C LYS A 639 -4.66 -1.34 30.48
N ALA A 640 -4.59 -2.20 29.45
CA ALA A 640 -3.31 -2.56 28.82
C ALA A 640 -2.58 -1.35 28.23
N ALA A 641 -3.31 -0.43 27.59
CA ALA A 641 -2.75 0.79 27.01
C ALA A 641 -2.21 1.76 28.08
N ILE A 642 -2.96 1.99 29.17
CA ILE A 642 -2.55 2.87 30.28
C ILE A 642 -1.32 2.31 30.99
N ILE A 643 -1.30 1.01 31.32
CA ILE A 643 -0.14 0.37 31.96
C ILE A 643 1.09 0.47 31.06
N SER A 644 0.93 0.24 29.76
CA SER A 644 2.04 0.37 28.80
C SER A 644 2.53 1.81 28.64
N ALA A 645 1.65 2.79 28.79
CA ALA A 645 2.04 4.20 28.80
C ALA A 645 2.83 4.56 30.05
N LEU A 646 2.37 4.12 31.24
CA LEU A 646 3.05 4.33 32.51
C LEU A 646 4.47 3.74 32.52
N GLU A 647 4.62 2.48 32.14
CA GLU A 647 5.93 1.82 32.05
C GLU A 647 6.86 2.56 31.08
N ARG A 648 6.36 2.94 29.90
CA ARG A 648 7.15 3.69 28.91
C ARG A 648 7.61 5.06 29.43
N LEU A 649 6.84 5.68 30.32
CA LEU A 649 7.20 6.95 30.99
C LEU A 649 8.14 6.75 32.20
N GLY A 650 8.46 5.50 32.54
CA GLY A 650 9.36 5.13 33.63
C GLY A 650 8.71 4.98 35.00
N ASP A 651 7.38 4.80 35.05
CA ASP A 651 6.63 4.56 36.29
C ASP A 651 6.66 3.06 36.67
N ASP A 652 6.74 2.75 37.97
CA ASP A 652 6.77 1.37 38.47
C ASP A 652 5.35 0.80 38.60
N VAL A 653 4.94 0.01 37.62
CA VAL A 653 3.60 -0.61 37.58
C VAL A 653 3.49 -1.91 38.38
N SER A 654 4.51 -2.28 39.16
CA SER A 654 4.54 -3.55 39.91
C SER A 654 3.44 -3.68 40.96
N ASP A 655 2.95 -2.55 41.48
CA ASP A 655 1.82 -2.48 42.42
C ASP A 655 0.49 -2.93 41.79
N LEU A 656 0.41 -2.96 40.46
CA LEU A 656 -0.76 -3.41 39.72
C LEU A 656 -0.85 -4.95 39.61
N PHE A 657 0.17 -5.67 40.10
CA PHE A 657 0.19 -7.13 40.12
C PHE A 657 -0.43 -7.68 41.42
N ASP A 658 -1.69 -8.10 41.36
CA ASP A 658 -2.37 -8.86 42.42
C ASP A 658 -2.90 -10.20 41.86
N PRO A 659 -2.26 -11.34 42.19
CA PRO A 659 -2.68 -12.66 41.71
C PRO A 659 -4.12 -13.03 42.08
N ALA A 660 -4.61 -12.62 43.26
CA ALA A 660 -5.95 -12.95 43.72
C ALA A 660 -7.01 -12.17 42.94
N LEU A 661 -6.77 -10.87 42.72
CA LEU A 661 -7.64 -10.05 41.88
C LEU A 661 -7.63 -10.54 40.42
N MET A 662 -6.45 -10.83 39.86
CA MET A 662 -6.32 -11.35 38.50
C MET A 662 -7.05 -12.67 38.31
N LYS A 663 -7.02 -13.58 39.30
CA LYS A 663 -7.77 -14.84 39.23
C LYS A 663 -9.28 -14.58 39.17
N LYS A 664 -9.79 -13.67 40.01
CA LYS A 664 -11.20 -13.28 39.99
C LYS A 664 -11.60 -12.65 38.65
N GLU A 665 -10.75 -11.80 38.09
CA GLU A 665 -10.97 -11.22 36.76
C GLU A 665 -10.94 -12.31 35.66
N ALA A 666 -10.03 -13.28 35.76
CA ALA A 666 -9.91 -14.39 34.84
C ALA A 666 -11.16 -15.28 34.83
N GLU A 667 -11.71 -15.62 36.00
CA GLU A 667 -12.95 -16.40 36.12
C GLU A 667 -14.14 -15.69 35.46
N VAL A 668 -14.31 -14.39 35.73
CA VAL A 668 -15.37 -13.57 35.11
C VAL A 668 -15.16 -13.43 33.60
N GLY A 669 -13.92 -13.23 33.16
CA GLY A 669 -13.56 -13.07 31.77
C GLY A 669 -13.82 -14.33 30.95
N LEU A 670 -13.40 -15.49 31.46
CA LEU A 670 -13.63 -16.79 30.83
C LEU A 670 -15.12 -17.13 30.73
N ALA A 671 -15.90 -16.85 31.78
CA ALA A 671 -17.35 -17.04 31.77
C ALA A 671 -18.05 -16.21 30.69
N LYS A 672 -17.56 -14.99 30.40
CA LYS A 672 -18.14 -14.11 29.36
C LYS A 672 -17.68 -14.42 27.94
N ALA A 673 -16.41 -14.77 27.75
CA ALA A 673 -15.80 -14.90 26.42
C ALA A 673 -15.80 -16.34 25.88
N GLY A 674 -15.84 -17.35 26.76
CA GLY A 674 -16.00 -18.77 26.41
C GLY A 674 -14.94 -19.36 25.46
N GLY A 675 -13.79 -18.69 25.26
CA GLY A 675 -12.76 -19.15 24.31
C GLY A 675 -13.17 -19.08 22.83
N LYS A 676 -14.24 -18.35 22.49
CA LYS A 676 -14.75 -18.27 21.11
C LYS A 676 -13.66 -17.80 20.13
N GLY A 677 -13.46 -18.56 19.05
CA GLY A 677 -12.42 -18.33 18.05
C GLY A 677 -11.04 -18.89 18.42
N LEU A 678 -10.92 -19.64 19.52
CA LEU A 678 -9.73 -20.36 19.95
C LEU A 678 -9.97 -21.87 20.08
N GLU A 679 -11.00 -22.40 19.44
CA GLU A 679 -11.39 -23.82 19.53
C GLU A 679 -10.27 -24.76 19.01
N TRP A 680 -9.44 -24.26 18.11
CA TRP A 680 -8.26 -24.96 17.59
C TRP A 680 -7.09 -25.00 18.59
N LEU A 681 -7.06 -24.06 19.55
CA LEU A 681 -6.06 -24.01 20.61
C LEU A 681 -6.65 -24.72 21.83
N SER A 682 -6.13 -25.90 22.15
CA SER A 682 -6.63 -26.67 23.29
C SER A 682 -6.26 -25.99 24.62
N LEU A 683 -7.13 -25.10 25.10
CA LEU A 683 -6.90 -24.29 26.30
C LEU A 683 -6.70 -25.12 27.57
N ASP A 684 -7.28 -26.32 27.63
CA ASP A 684 -7.11 -27.24 28.77
C ASP A 684 -5.77 -27.99 28.74
N ASN A 685 -5.08 -27.99 27.59
CA ASN A 685 -3.77 -28.63 27.40
C ASN A 685 -2.60 -27.63 27.43
N LEU A 686 -2.83 -26.41 27.93
CA LEU A 686 -1.76 -25.44 28.16
C LEU A 686 -0.76 -25.98 29.20
N PRO A 687 0.55 -25.71 29.04
CA PRO A 687 1.57 -26.26 29.91
C PRO A 687 1.37 -25.77 31.36
N ALA A 688 1.62 -26.65 32.34
CA ALA A 688 1.69 -26.26 33.74
C ALA A 688 2.91 -25.36 33.99
N LEU A 689 2.70 -24.24 34.68
CA LEU A 689 3.70 -23.18 34.88
C LEU A 689 3.96 -22.95 36.37
N LYS A 690 5.12 -22.38 36.66
CA LYS A 690 5.55 -21.92 37.99
C LYS A 690 5.95 -20.45 37.95
N TRP A 691 5.69 -19.76 39.05
CA TRP A 691 6.27 -18.46 39.35
C TRP A 691 7.76 -18.58 39.66
N ARG A 692 8.50 -17.47 39.64
CA ARG A 692 9.93 -17.43 40.01
C ARG A 692 10.23 -17.97 41.42
N ASP A 693 9.27 -17.87 42.34
CA ASP A 693 9.39 -18.40 43.70
C ASP A 693 9.07 -19.91 43.81
N GLY A 694 8.82 -20.58 42.68
CA GLY A 694 8.55 -22.01 42.59
C GLY A 694 7.09 -22.43 42.81
N ARG A 695 6.20 -21.51 43.22
CA ARG A 695 4.76 -21.81 43.38
C ARG A 695 4.11 -22.05 42.02
N ALA A 696 3.14 -22.97 41.96
CA ALA A 696 2.38 -23.24 40.75
C ALA A 696 1.49 -22.04 40.36
N VAL A 697 1.42 -21.75 39.06
CA VAL A 697 0.46 -20.79 38.51
C VAL A 697 -0.90 -21.47 38.38
N ASP A 698 -1.96 -20.78 38.79
CA ASP A 698 -3.31 -21.30 38.64
C ASP A 698 -3.67 -21.47 37.14
N PRO A 699 -4.09 -22.66 36.68
CA PRO A 699 -4.43 -22.90 35.27
C PRO A 699 -5.54 -21.99 34.71
N VAL A 700 -6.40 -21.44 35.57
CA VAL A 700 -7.44 -20.47 35.16
C VAL A 700 -6.79 -19.18 34.63
N LEU A 701 -5.69 -18.72 35.25
CA LEU A 701 -4.95 -17.54 34.80
C LEU A 701 -4.36 -17.76 33.42
N VAL A 702 -3.68 -18.90 33.20
CA VAL A 702 -3.01 -19.20 31.93
C VAL A 702 -4.02 -19.27 30.76
N ARG A 703 -5.19 -19.88 31.00
CA ARG A 703 -6.30 -19.91 30.04
C ARG A 703 -6.82 -18.51 29.73
N TRP A 704 -6.98 -17.67 30.76
CA TRP A 704 -7.40 -16.29 30.58
C TRP A 704 -6.36 -15.46 29.84
N TRP A 705 -5.07 -15.64 30.08
CA TRP A 705 -4.01 -14.94 29.35
C TRP A 705 -4.09 -15.20 27.84
N ALA A 706 -4.35 -16.44 27.41
CA ALA A 706 -4.54 -16.77 26.01
C ALA A 706 -5.77 -16.05 25.41
N VAL A 707 -6.91 -16.09 26.10
CA VAL A 707 -8.15 -15.43 25.66
C VAL A 707 -7.98 -13.91 25.60
N LEU A 708 -7.37 -13.31 26.62
CA LEU A 708 -7.14 -11.89 26.73
C LEU A 708 -6.12 -11.40 25.69
N ALA A 709 -5.00 -12.11 25.49
CA ALA A 709 -4.04 -11.82 24.43
C ALA A 709 -4.73 -11.83 23.05
N ASN A 710 -5.57 -12.84 22.76
CA ASN A 710 -6.37 -12.89 21.55
C ASN A 710 -7.35 -11.71 21.42
N LYS A 711 -7.95 -11.24 22.52
CA LYS A 711 -8.86 -10.09 22.53
C LYS A 711 -8.13 -8.76 22.26
N LEU A 712 -6.92 -8.59 22.79
CA LEU A 712 -6.13 -7.35 22.65
C LEU A 712 -5.54 -7.17 21.24
N LYS A 713 -5.34 -8.25 20.48
CA LYS A 713 -4.82 -8.21 19.09
C LYS A 713 -3.47 -7.47 18.98
N GLN A 714 -2.60 -7.60 19.98
CA GLN A 714 -1.27 -6.98 20.07
C GLN A 714 -0.16 -8.07 20.02
N PRO A 715 0.26 -8.54 18.83
CA PRO A 715 1.24 -9.62 18.68
C PRO A 715 2.60 -9.35 19.35
N GLY A 716 3.04 -8.09 19.39
CA GLY A 716 4.26 -7.68 20.10
C GLY A 716 4.12 -7.60 21.62
N GLY A 717 2.97 -7.98 22.17
CA GLY A 717 2.70 -7.85 23.60
C GLY A 717 2.44 -6.41 24.05
N ASN A 718 2.37 -6.26 25.35
CA ASN A 718 2.15 -5.02 26.09
C ASN A 718 2.63 -5.21 27.52
N ALA A 719 2.73 -4.12 28.27
CA ALA A 719 3.24 -4.12 29.64
C ALA A 719 2.51 -5.08 30.58
N LEU A 720 1.19 -5.26 30.39
CA LEU A 720 0.40 -6.20 31.20
C LEU A 720 0.83 -7.66 30.95
N ILE A 721 1.05 -8.03 29.69
CA ILE A 721 1.52 -9.36 29.31
C ILE A 721 2.98 -9.56 29.73
N ASP A 722 3.84 -8.57 29.50
CA ASP A 722 5.25 -8.61 29.91
C ASP A 722 5.35 -8.80 31.44
N MET A 723 4.54 -8.09 32.22
CA MET A 723 4.46 -8.23 33.68
C MET A 723 4.12 -9.67 34.12
N TRP A 724 3.27 -10.40 33.38
CA TRP A 724 2.97 -11.80 33.65
C TRP A 724 4.14 -12.71 33.31
N LEU A 725 4.67 -12.58 32.09
CA LEU A 725 5.73 -13.44 31.59
C LEU A 725 7.03 -13.29 32.38
N ASP A 726 7.37 -12.06 32.80
CA ASP A 726 8.60 -11.79 33.54
C ASP A 726 8.59 -12.35 34.97
N ARG A 727 7.40 -12.62 35.53
CA ARG A 727 7.23 -13.24 36.87
C ARG A 727 7.21 -14.76 36.84
N LEU A 728 7.10 -15.38 35.67
CA LEU A 728 7.25 -16.83 35.51
C LEU A 728 8.70 -17.25 35.76
N ALA A 729 8.90 -18.50 36.15
CA ALA A 729 10.22 -19.11 36.11
C ALA A 729 10.78 -19.02 34.67
N PRO A 730 12.06 -18.67 34.45
CA PRO A 730 12.59 -18.38 33.11
C PRO A 730 12.33 -19.48 32.06
N GLY A 731 12.40 -20.76 32.43
CA GLY A 731 12.11 -21.88 31.53
C GLY A 731 10.63 -22.13 31.24
N ASP A 732 9.72 -21.62 32.07
CA ASP A 732 8.27 -21.82 31.92
C ASP A 732 7.65 -20.77 30.98
N ALA A 733 8.16 -19.54 30.96
CA ALA A 733 7.77 -18.53 29.97
C ALA A 733 8.12 -18.97 28.53
N ASP A 734 9.33 -19.50 28.33
CA ASP A 734 9.76 -20.08 27.05
C ASP A 734 8.88 -21.29 26.67
N ARG A 735 8.57 -22.19 27.61
CA ARG A 735 7.70 -23.35 27.37
C ARG A 735 6.31 -22.95 26.90
N LEU A 736 5.66 -21.99 27.59
CA LEU A 736 4.37 -21.45 27.18
C LEU A 736 4.46 -20.84 25.78
N GLY A 737 5.46 -19.99 25.55
CA GLY A 737 5.65 -19.30 24.28
C GLY A 737 5.86 -20.27 23.11
N ARG A 738 6.67 -21.34 23.27
CA ARG A 738 6.88 -22.35 22.23
C ARG A 738 5.62 -23.09 21.88
N TYR A 739 4.83 -23.46 22.90
CA TYR A 739 3.55 -24.13 22.70
C TYR A 739 2.62 -23.26 21.85
N VAL A 740 2.46 -21.99 22.24
CA VAL A 740 1.60 -21.04 21.53
C VAL A 740 2.11 -20.74 20.12
N LEU A 741 3.41 -20.50 19.93
CA LEU A 741 4.00 -20.22 18.63
C LEU A 741 3.81 -21.37 17.65
N THR A 742 4.04 -22.61 18.11
CA THR A 742 3.87 -23.82 17.29
C THR A 742 2.42 -24.00 16.90
N ALA A 743 1.51 -23.96 17.88
CA ALA A 743 0.07 -24.12 17.62
C ALA A 743 -0.46 -23.04 16.67
N TRP A 744 0.00 -21.79 16.81
CA TRP A 744 -0.40 -20.69 15.95
C TRP A 744 0.09 -20.88 14.50
N ILE A 745 1.34 -21.32 14.31
CA ILE A 745 1.89 -21.63 12.99
C ILE A 745 1.12 -22.80 12.37
N ASP A 746 0.93 -23.90 13.11
CA ASP A 746 0.23 -25.09 12.62
C ASP A 746 -1.20 -24.77 12.17
N GLN A 747 -1.93 -23.97 12.94
CA GLN A 747 -3.27 -23.52 12.58
C GLN A 747 -3.24 -22.65 11.31
N ASP A 748 -2.28 -21.75 11.18
CA ASP A 748 -2.22 -20.85 10.02
C ASP A 748 -1.77 -21.55 8.74
N THR A 749 -0.90 -22.56 8.86
CA THR A 749 -0.35 -23.31 7.73
C THR A 749 -1.08 -24.62 7.44
N ARG A 750 -2.21 -24.88 8.13
CA ARG A 750 -3.00 -26.10 7.94
C ARG A 750 -3.40 -26.27 6.47
N SER A 751 -3.03 -27.39 5.87
CA SER A 751 -3.36 -27.77 4.48
C SER A 751 -4.17 -29.06 4.44
N PRO A 752 -4.80 -29.40 3.29
CA PRO A 752 -5.39 -30.72 3.09
C PRO A 752 -4.37 -31.83 3.32
N THR A 753 -4.87 -32.99 3.72
CA THR A 753 -4.06 -34.20 3.85
C THR A 753 -3.64 -34.71 2.47
N GLN A 754 -2.63 -35.58 2.45
CA GLN A 754 -2.21 -36.25 1.22
C GLN A 754 -3.35 -37.04 0.57
N GLU A 755 -4.22 -37.65 1.37
CA GLU A 755 -5.38 -38.43 0.91
C GLU A 755 -6.41 -37.54 0.24
N GLU A 756 -6.78 -36.42 0.86
CA GLU A 756 -7.71 -35.44 0.28
C GLU A 756 -7.17 -34.84 -1.02
N ALA A 757 -5.87 -34.53 -1.07
CA ALA A 757 -5.23 -34.00 -2.28
C ALA A 757 -5.19 -35.02 -3.42
N ASN A 758 -4.91 -36.29 -3.12
CA ASN A 758 -4.96 -37.36 -4.10
C ASN A 758 -6.40 -37.55 -4.64
N ALA A 759 -7.40 -37.57 -3.76
CA ALA A 759 -8.80 -37.72 -4.15
C ALA A 759 -9.27 -36.56 -5.04
N TYR A 760 -8.92 -35.32 -4.71
CA TYR A 760 -9.20 -34.16 -5.54
C TYR A 760 -8.56 -34.28 -6.93
N ALA A 761 -7.26 -34.57 -6.99
CA ALA A 761 -6.54 -34.69 -8.26
C ALA A 761 -7.14 -35.80 -9.15
N LEU A 762 -7.52 -36.94 -8.56
CA LEU A 762 -8.19 -38.04 -9.29
C LEU A 762 -9.53 -37.58 -9.87
N SER A 763 -10.29 -36.78 -9.13
CA SER A 763 -11.61 -36.31 -9.58
C SER A 763 -11.57 -35.26 -10.70
N GLN A 764 -10.45 -34.54 -10.86
CA GLN A 764 -10.33 -33.41 -11.78
C GLN A 764 -9.46 -33.67 -13.01
N VAL A 765 -8.53 -34.63 -12.94
CA VAL A 765 -7.47 -34.79 -13.96
C VAL A 765 -8.02 -35.04 -15.36
N ASP A 766 -9.04 -35.88 -15.52
CA ASP A 766 -9.55 -36.26 -16.84
C ASP A 766 -10.30 -35.09 -17.52
N SER A 767 -11.09 -34.34 -16.75
CA SER A 767 -11.79 -33.14 -17.23
C SER A 767 -10.81 -32.03 -17.65
N ARG A 768 -9.79 -31.76 -16.81
CA ARG A 768 -8.78 -30.75 -17.12
C ARG A 768 -7.92 -31.15 -18.31
N LEU A 769 -7.56 -32.43 -18.44
CA LEU A 769 -6.81 -32.95 -19.58
C LEU A 769 -7.58 -32.77 -20.88
N GLN A 770 -8.88 -33.08 -20.89
CA GLN A 770 -9.73 -32.88 -22.05
C GLN A 770 -9.80 -31.40 -22.46
N SER A 771 -9.90 -30.48 -21.49
CA SER A 771 -9.87 -29.03 -21.73
C SER A 771 -8.54 -28.57 -22.33
N ASN A 772 -7.42 -29.02 -21.77
CA ASN A 772 -6.08 -28.73 -22.26
C ASN A 772 -5.89 -29.21 -23.72
N LEU A 773 -6.28 -30.44 -24.03
CA LEU A 773 -6.21 -31.00 -25.39
C LEU A 773 -7.07 -30.19 -26.39
N ALA A 774 -8.24 -29.71 -25.95
CA ALA A 774 -9.08 -28.85 -26.78
C ALA A 774 -8.45 -27.47 -27.03
N MET A 775 -7.79 -26.88 -26.03
CA MET A 775 -7.06 -25.61 -26.18
C MET A 775 -5.85 -25.75 -27.09
N VAL A 776 -5.06 -26.81 -26.96
CA VAL A 776 -3.94 -27.12 -27.86
C VAL A 776 -4.43 -27.24 -29.31
N LYS A 777 -5.55 -27.94 -29.54
CA LYS A 777 -6.14 -28.07 -30.88
C LYS A 777 -6.63 -26.73 -31.44
N ARG A 778 -7.13 -25.83 -30.59
CA ARG A 778 -7.66 -24.52 -30.98
C ARG A 778 -6.56 -23.47 -31.18
N TYR A 779 -5.47 -23.56 -30.42
CA TYR A 779 -4.33 -22.65 -30.41
C TYR A 779 -3.00 -23.42 -30.43
N PRO A 780 -2.62 -24.05 -31.56
CA PRO A 780 -1.41 -24.87 -31.65
C PRO A 780 -0.13 -24.11 -31.30
N GLN A 781 -0.10 -22.80 -31.57
CA GLN A 781 1.02 -21.91 -31.22
C GLN A 781 1.23 -21.71 -29.72
N SER A 782 0.26 -22.11 -28.89
CA SER A 782 0.34 -22.01 -27.43
C SER A 782 0.33 -23.39 -26.76
N ALA A 783 0.62 -24.46 -27.52
CA ALA A 783 0.51 -25.82 -27.04
C ALA A 783 1.41 -26.11 -25.82
N GLU A 784 2.57 -25.46 -25.74
CA GLU A 784 3.53 -25.60 -24.64
C GLU A 784 3.00 -25.16 -23.26
N TYR A 785 1.97 -24.30 -23.23
CA TYR A 785 1.36 -23.80 -21.99
C TYR A 785 0.38 -24.80 -21.35
N TYR A 786 0.01 -25.87 -22.06
CA TYR A 786 -1.01 -26.82 -21.62
C TYR A 786 -0.38 -28.20 -21.37
N ILE A 787 -0.47 -28.70 -20.14
CA ILE A 787 -0.01 -30.05 -19.81
C ILE A 787 -0.99 -31.07 -20.39
N THR A 788 -0.52 -31.85 -21.36
CA THR A 788 -1.29 -32.93 -22.02
C THR A 788 -0.89 -34.32 -21.53
N ASP A 789 0.06 -34.40 -20.60
CA ASP A 789 0.44 -35.64 -19.91
C ASP A 789 -0.39 -35.78 -18.64
N ARG A 790 -1.11 -36.91 -18.52
CA ARG A 790 -2.07 -37.13 -17.43
C ARG A 790 -1.39 -37.17 -16.06
N ASP A 791 -0.23 -37.80 -15.96
CA ASP A 791 0.47 -37.99 -14.67
C ASP A 791 1.11 -36.69 -14.19
N ARG A 792 1.69 -35.90 -15.09
CA ARG A 792 2.15 -34.54 -14.80
C ARG A 792 1.00 -33.64 -14.36
N LEU A 793 -0.16 -33.73 -15.03
CA LEU A 793 -1.33 -32.95 -14.66
C LEU A 793 -1.90 -33.39 -13.31
N PHE A 794 -1.92 -34.69 -13.03
CA PHE A 794 -2.31 -35.23 -11.73
C PHE A 794 -1.40 -34.70 -10.61
N ALA A 795 -0.08 -34.78 -10.80
CA ALA A 795 0.89 -34.28 -9.82
C ALA A 795 0.76 -32.77 -9.61
N GLN A 796 0.49 -32.00 -10.67
CA GLN A 796 0.20 -30.58 -10.56
C GLN A 796 -1.05 -30.32 -9.73
N LEU A 797 -2.20 -30.93 -10.06
CA LEU A 797 -3.47 -30.75 -9.35
C LEU A 797 -3.37 -31.15 -7.88
N LYS A 798 -2.65 -32.24 -7.58
CA LYS A 798 -2.35 -32.65 -6.21
C LYS A 798 -1.56 -31.56 -5.47
N ASN A 799 -0.50 -31.04 -6.08
CA ASN A 799 0.33 -30.00 -5.48
C ASN A 799 -0.42 -28.67 -5.32
N GLU A 800 -1.31 -28.33 -6.26
CA GLU A 800 -2.22 -27.19 -6.14
C GLU A 800 -3.13 -27.35 -4.92
N GLN A 801 -3.74 -28.54 -4.74
CA GLN A 801 -4.60 -28.82 -3.60
C GLN A 801 -3.84 -28.77 -2.27
N LEU A 802 -2.63 -29.33 -2.20
CA LEU A 802 -1.79 -29.27 -0.99
C LEU A 802 -1.34 -27.85 -0.62
N ARG A 803 -1.36 -26.90 -1.57
CA ARG A 803 -1.03 -25.49 -1.33
C ARG A 803 -2.23 -24.68 -0.83
N ILE A 804 -3.43 -25.24 -0.81
CA ILE A 804 -4.61 -24.58 -0.26
C ILE A 804 -4.47 -24.55 1.25
N TYR A 805 -4.71 -23.38 1.83
CA TYR A 805 -4.76 -23.25 3.27
C TYR A 805 -6.19 -23.46 3.78
N LEU A 806 -6.36 -24.42 4.68
CA LEU A 806 -7.61 -24.71 5.39
C LEU A 806 -7.73 -23.92 6.71
N GLY A 807 -6.67 -23.22 7.10
CA GLY A 807 -6.58 -22.50 8.35
C GLY A 807 -6.07 -21.06 8.17
N SER A 808 -6.40 -20.25 9.17
CA SER A 808 -5.92 -18.88 9.32
C SER A 808 -5.91 -18.53 10.79
N ALA A 809 -4.76 -18.07 11.27
CA ALA A 809 -4.61 -17.53 12.61
C ALA A 809 -4.47 -15.99 12.60
N ALA A 810 -4.78 -15.35 11.46
CA ALA A 810 -4.73 -13.89 11.29
C ALA A 810 -5.57 -13.14 12.33
N ASP A 811 -6.78 -13.64 12.59
CA ASP A 811 -7.64 -13.08 13.62
C ASP A 811 -7.10 -13.39 15.01
N ASN A 812 -6.34 -14.47 15.21
CA ASN A 812 -5.76 -14.85 16.50
C ASN A 812 -4.35 -14.32 16.78
N LYS A 813 -3.87 -13.36 15.98
CA LYS A 813 -2.52 -12.78 16.06
C LYS A 813 -2.09 -12.30 17.44
N GLY A 814 -3.05 -11.91 18.29
CA GLY A 814 -2.76 -11.43 19.65
C GLY A 814 -2.14 -12.50 20.55
N LEU A 815 -2.35 -13.80 20.27
CA LEU A 815 -1.69 -14.90 20.99
C LEU A 815 -0.16 -14.83 20.93
N LEU A 816 0.40 -14.29 19.85
CA LEU A 816 1.85 -14.17 19.67
C LEU A 816 2.52 -13.29 20.74
N ALA A 817 1.75 -12.47 21.47
CA ALA A 817 2.22 -11.75 22.65
C ALA A 817 2.83 -12.66 23.72
N LEU A 818 2.33 -13.90 23.84
CA LEU A 818 2.82 -14.89 24.80
C LEU A 818 4.15 -15.54 24.35
N THR A 819 4.62 -15.21 23.15
CA THR A 819 5.81 -15.81 22.52
C THR A 819 7.06 -14.94 22.64
N THR A 820 6.95 -13.73 23.21
CA THR A 820 8.04 -12.75 23.29
C THR A 820 9.21 -13.21 24.17
N ARG A 821 9.00 -14.23 25.03
CA ARG A 821 10.04 -14.86 25.87
C ARG A 821 10.54 -16.22 25.34
N VAL A 822 10.13 -16.64 24.13
CA VAL A 822 10.73 -17.81 23.47
C VAL A 822 12.22 -17.56 23.24
N GLY A 823 13.06 -18.57 23.45
CA GLY A 823 14.49 -18.51 23.17
C GLY A 823 14.75 -17.95 21.78
N GLY A 824 15.56 -16.87 21.70
CA GLY A 824 15.65 -16.04 20.50
C GLY A 824 16.05 -16.80 19.23
N ALA A 825 16.94 -17.79 19.34
CA ALA A 825 17.33 -18.64 18.22
C ALA A 825 16.17 -19.49 17.67
N ASP A 826 15.28 -19.96 18.54
CA ASP A 826 14.13 -20.79 18.17
C ASP A 826 13.02 -19.94 17.55
N ALA A 827 12.72 -18.78 18.14
CA ALA A 827 11.79 -17.81 17.58
C ALA A 827 12.26 -17.34 16.19
N ALA A 828 13.54 -16.99 16.05
CA ALA A 828 14.15 -16.58 14.79
C ALA A 828 14.05 -17.68 13.73
N ARG A 829 14.29 -18.95 14.09
CA ARG A 829 14.20 -20.08 13.16
C ARG A 829 12.77 -20.30 12.67
N ALA A 830 11.80 -20.33 13.58
CA ALA A 830 10.39 -20.53 13.24
C ALA A 830 9.86 -19.41 12.33
N ALA A 831 10.16 -18.16 12.68
CA ALA A 831 9.75 -17.01 11.89
C ALA A 831 10.44 -16.94 10.52
N LYS A 832 11.76 -17.19 10.43
CA LYS A 832 12.48 -17.27 9.14
C LYS A 832 11.87 -18.32 8.22
N ALA A 833 11.56 -19.51 8.75
CA ALA A 833 10.92 -20.57 7.99
C ALA A 833 9.53 -20.16 7.49
N TYR A 834 8.71 -19.55 8.36
CA TYR A 834 7.40 -19.05 8.00
C TYR A 834 7.47 -17.96 6.92
N LEU A 835 8.29 -16.93 7.11
CA LEU A 835 8.46 -15.83 6.17
C LEU A 835 8.93 -16.31 4.79
N LYS A 836 9.81 -17.32 4.75
CA LYS A 836 10.30 -17.92 3.50
C LYS A 836 9.21 -18.70 2.76
N ASN A 837 8.45 -19.52 3.46
CA ASN A 837 7.51 -20.47 2.84
C ASN A 837 6.10 -19.88 2.63
N HIS A 838 5.71 -18.91 3.47
CA HIS A 838 4.36 -18.34 3.54
C HIS A 838 4.35 -16.81 3.40
N GLY A 839 5.40 -16.22 2.81
CA GLY A 839 5.58 -14.76 2.72
C GLY A 839 4.47 -13.97 1.99
N ALA A 840 3.58 -14.65 1.26
CA ALA A 840 2.38 -14.04 0.68
C ALA A 840 1.29 -13.73 1.73
N ARG A 841 1.34 -14.35 2.92
CA ARG A 841 0.44 -14.09 4.04
C ARG A 841 0.87 -12.85 4.82
N VAL A 842 0.67 -11.69 4.18
CA VAL A 842 1.17 -10.39 4.65
C VAL A 842 0.76 -10.07 6.10
N SER A 843 -0.51 -10.29 6.47
CA SER A 843 -1.01 -9.98 7.82
C SER A 843 -0.31 -10.78 8.91
N GLN A 844 -0.09 -12.07 8.64
CA GLN A 844 0.57 -13.01 9.54
C GLN A 844 2.07 -12.74 9.67
N CYS A 845 2.73 -12.47 8.53
CA CYS A 845 4.14 -12.08 8.53
C CYS A 845 4.36 -10.84 9.41
N LYS A 846 3.49 -9.83 9.27
CA LYS A 846 3.51 -8.63 10.13
C LYS A 846 3.36 -8.96 11.61
N ALA A 847 2.42 -9.85 11.96
CA ALA A 847 2.20 -10.25 13.35
C ALA A 847 3.41 -10.98 13.97
N LEU A 848 4.05 -11.89 13.23
CA LEU A 848 5.27 -12.57 13.69
C LEU A 848 6.43 -11.60 13.88
N LEU A 849 6.58 -10.61 13.00
CA LEU A 849 7.61 -9.58 13.13
C LEU A 849 7.37 -8.67 14.34
N GLU A 850 6.12 -8.28 14.62
CA GLU A 850 5.77 -7.55 15.84
C GLU A 850 6.16 -8.34 17.10
N ALA A 851 5.93 -9.67 17.12
CA ALA A 851 6.32 -10.54 18.23
C ALA A 851 7.85 -10.69 18.36
N LEU A 852 8.57 -10.84 17.25
CA LEU A 852 10.04 -10.90 17.24
C LEU A 852 10.67 -9.58 17.68
N ALA A 853 10.12 -8.44 17.27
CA ALA A 853 10.61 -7.12 17.65
C ALA A 853 10.50 -6.85 19.16
N ALA A 854 9.55 -7.51 19.83
CA ALA A 854 9.38 -7.46 21.28
C ALA A 854 10.26 -8.48 22.02
N ASN A 855 10.87 -9.44 21.32
CA ASN A 855 11.81 -10.38 21.92
C ASN A 855 13.16 -9.68 22.17
N PRO A 856 13.74 -9.76 23.39
CA PRO A 856 14.96 -9.03 23.72
C PRO A 856 16.22 -9.57 23.03
N SER A 857 16.17 -10.77 22.45
CA SER A 857 17.34 -11.44 21.85
C SER A 857 17.77 -10.80 20.53
N GLY A 858 19.09 -10.59 20.37
CA GLY A 858 19.69 -10.14 19.11
C GLY A 858 19.32 -11.02 17.91
N ALA A 859 19.21 -12.34 18.09
CA ALA A 859 18.85 -13.26 17.00
C ALA A 859 17.43 -12.99 16.43
N ALA A 860 16.48 -12.60 17.29
CA ALA A 860 15.13 -12.24 16.86
C ALA A 860 15.13 -10.88 16.14
N ILE A 861 15.84 -9.89 16.69
CA ILE A 861 16.00 -8.56 16.08
C ILE A 861 16.63 -8.65 14.69
N GLN A 862 17.62 -9.53 14.52
CA GLN A 862 18.27 -9.77 13.21
C GLN A 862 17.30 -10.30 12.14
N VAL A 863 16.27 -11.06 12.52
CA VAL A 863 15.22 -11.48 11.56
C VAL A 863 14.41 -10.28 11.10
N VAL A 864 14.06 -9.38 12.03
CA VAL A 864 13.33 -8.14 11.72
C VAL A 864 14.19 -7.24 10.84
N LEU A 865 15.48 -7.07 11.16
CA LEU A 865 16.44 -6.29 10.37
C LEU A 865 16.60 -6.84 8.94
N ALA A 866 16.81 -8.15 8.79
CA ALA A 866 16.91 -8.78 7.48
C ALA A 866 15.63 -8.61 6.65
N THR A 867 14.48 -8.66 7.31
CA THR A 867 13.17 -8.44 6.68
C THR A 867 13.00 -6.99 6.22
N ALA A 868 13.44 -6.01 7.03
CA ALA A 868 13.43 -4.58 6.69
C ALA A 868 14.28 -4.28 5.44
N ASN A 869 15.35 -5.03 5.20
CA ASN A 869 16.26 -4.78 4.09
C ASN A 869 15.83 -5.46 2.78
N ARG A 870 15.35 -6.72 2.83
CA ARG A 870 15.27 -7.57 1.61
C ARG A 870 13.95 -8.35 1.43
N PHE A 871 12.88 -8.05 2.17
CA PHE A 871 11.62 -8.80 2.02
C PHE A 871 10.80 -8.40 0.79
N LYS A 872 10.22 -9.40 0.10
CA LYS A 872 9.48 -9.21 -1.17
C LYS A 872 8.23 -8.33 -1.02
N ALA A 873 7.43 -8.55 0.03
CA ALA A 873 6.23 -7.77 0.25
C ALA A 873 6.58 -6.43 0.92
N ARG A 874 6.51 -5.32 0.17
CA ARG A 874 6.93 -3.99 0.65
C ARG A 874 6.21 -3.53 1.92
N SER A 875 4.94 -3.86 2.07
CA SER A 875 4.20 -3.48 3.28
C SER A 875 4.68 -4.22 4.53
N VAL A 876 5.25 -5.44 4.39
CA VAL A 876 5.90 -6.19 5.48
C VAL A 876 7.29 -5.62 5.74
N GLN A 877 8.04 -5.33 4.67
CA GLN A 877 9.35 -4.67 4.75
C GLN A 877 9.28 -3.34 5.51
N ALA A 878 8.30 -2.48 5.16
CA ALA A 878 8.10 -1.19 5.79
C ALA A 878 7.77 -1.32 7.28
N LEU A 879 6.90 -2.27 7.67
CA LEU A 879 6.63 -2.52 9.08
C LEU A 879 7.90 -3.00 9.82
N ALA A 880 8.69 -3.87 9.20
CA ALA A 880 9.94 -4.32 9.82
C ALA A 880 10.91 -3.16 10.06
N ALA A 881 11.02 -2.22 9.12
CA ALA A 881 11.81 -0.99 9.30
C ALA A 881 11.26 -0.12 10.45
N GLU A 882 9.94 0.11 10.50
CA GLU A 882 9.30 0.85 11.60
C GLU A 882 9.56 0.20 12.97
N LEU A 883 9.57 -1.14 13.02
CA LEU A 883 9.87 -1.88 14.24
C LEU A 883 11.33 -1.73 14.66
N ILE A 884 12.27 -1.75 13.70
CA ILE A 884 13.70 -1.50 13.96
C ILE A 884 13.91 -0.08 14.49
N ASP A 885 13.33 0.93 13.85
CA ASP A 885 13.41 2.32 14.30
C ASP A 885 12.84 2.49 15.71
N ALA A 886 11.73 1.82 16.01
CA ALA A 886 11.11 1.84 17.33
C ALA A 886 11.96 1.16 18.42
N ILE A 887 12.67 0.07 18.08
CA ILE A 887 13.61 -0.59 19.00
C ILE A 887 14.81 0.33 19.25
N ALA A 888 15.38 0.88 18.18
CA ALA A 888 16.56 1.73 18.23
C ALA A 888 16.28 2.99 19.07
N THR A 889 15.19 3.70 18.77
CA THR A 889 14.74 4.89 19.53
C THR A 889 14.57 4.59 21.01
N ARG A 890 13.95 3.45 21.37
CA ARG A 890 13.75 3.07 22.78
C ARG A 890 15.07 2.87 23.53
N ARG A 891 16.11 2.42 22.83
CA ARG A 891 17.44 2.19 23.39
C ARG A 891 18.37 3.40 23.26
N GLY A 892 17.90 4.51 22.69
CA GLY A 892 18.72 5.68 22.41
C GLY A 892 19.75 5.45 21.30
N TRP A 893 19.47 4.54 20.37
CA TRP A 893 20.36 4.17 19.28
C TRP A 893 19.75 4.53 17.92
N THR A 894 20.60 4.65 16.90
CA THR A 894 20.18 4.63 15.50
C THR A 894 19.88 3.19 15.04
N ALA A 895 19.13 3.03 13.94
CA ALA A 895 18.88 1.71 13.35
C ALA A 895 20.19 0.98 12.97
N GLU A 896 21.17 1.76 12.54
CA GLU A 896 22.51 1.33 12.20
C GLU A 896 23.32 0.87 13.43
N GLU A 897 23.28 1.62 14.51
CA GLU A 897 23.86 1.27 15.80
C GLU A 897 23.25 0.01 16.41
N LEU A 898 21.92 -0.14 16.30
CA LEU A 898 21.22 -1.35 16.72
C LEU A 898 21.68 -2.56 15.91
N ALA A 899 21.88 -2.39 14.61
CA ALA A 899 22.32 -3.45 13.74
C ALA A 899 23.78 -3.87 14.03
N ASP A 900 24.67 -2.95 14.41
CA ASP A 900 26.05 -3.27 14.88
C ASP A 900 26.04 -4.05 16.19
N ARG A 901 25.19 -3.64 17.13
CA ARG A 901 25.08 -4.23 18.49
C ARG A 901 24.38 -5.59 18.52
N THR A 902 23.79 -6.04 17.41
CA THR A 902 23.01 -7.28 17.34
C THR A 902 23.59 -8.29 16.37
N ILE A 903 24.82 -8.05 15.85
CA ILE A 903 25.51 -9.00 14.98
C ILE A 903 25.75 -10.31 15.76
N PRO A 904 25.35 -11.47 15.21
CA PRO A 904 25.58 -12.75 15.87
C PRO A 904 27.07 -13.15 15.87
N THR A 905 27.56 -13.66 17.01
CA THR A 905 28.96 -14.08 17.18
C THR A 905 29.21 -15.55 16.79
N ALA A 906 28.19 -16.30 16.39
CA ALA A 906 28.25 -17.76 16.19
C ALA A 906 28.68 -18.55 17.44
N GLY A 907 28.51 -17.96 18.63
CA GLY A 907 28.94 -18.54 19.90
C GLY A 907 30.44 -18.41 20.17
N LEU A 908 31.16 -17.64 19.35
CA LEU A 908 32.59 -17.36 19.51
C LEU A 908 32.82 -16.21 20.51
N ASP A 909 33.93 -16.30 21.23
CA ASP A 909 34.51 -15.25 22.07
C ASP A 909 35.29 -14.22 21.24
N GLU A 910 35.83 -13.18 21.88
CA GLU A 910 36.58 -12.09 21.24
C GLU A 910 37.84 -12.56 20.48
N THR A 911 38.36 -13.76 20.80
CA THR A 911 39.50 -14.36 20.09
C THR A 911 39.10 -15.06 18.80
N GLY A 912 37.79 -15.12 18.50
CA GLY A 912 37.24 -15.86 17.37
C GLY A 912 37.20 -17.37 17.62
N ALA A 913 37.12 -17.79 18.88
CA ALA A 913 37.08 -19.20 19.26
C ALA A 913 35.94 -19.54 20.23
N ALA A 914 35.62 -20.82 20.38
CA ALA A 914 34.69 -21.29 21.41
C ALA A 914 35.12 -22.66 21.93
N GLU A 915 35.00 -22.88 23.23
CA GLU A 915 35.19 -24.20 23.83
C GLU A 915 33.87 -24.99 23.79
N ILE A 916 33.98 -26.28 23.46
CA ILE A 916 32.86 -27.21 23.46
C ILE A 916 33.18 -28.35 24.42
N ASP A 917 32.36 -28.46 25.46
CA ASP A 917 32.41 -29.60 26.37
C ASP A 917 31.79 -30.84 25.71
N CYS A 918 32.56 -31.91 25.65
CA CYS A 918 32.14 -33.22 25.15
C CYS A 918 32.16 -34.30 26.26
N GLY A 919 32.24 -33.90 27.53
CA GLY A 919 32.25 -34.76 28.71
C GLY A 919 33.61 -35.41 29.03
N ASN A 920 33.82 -35.70 30.32
CA ASN A 920 35.00 -36.35 30.92
C ASN A 920 36.35 -35.87 30.33
N ASP A 921 36.76 -34.65 30.68
CA ASP A 921 38.04 -34.03 30.32
C ASP A 921 38.29 -33.87 28.79
N ARG A 922 37.22 -33.85 27.98
CA ARG A 922 37.31 -33.65 26.52
C ARG A 922 36.67 -32.33 26.12
N THR A 923 37.46 -31.28 26.17
CA THR A 923 37.10 -29.98 25.59
C THR A 923 37.67 -29.86 24.19
N TYR A 924 36.81 -29.62 23.21
CA TYR A 924 37.21 -29.29 21.84
C TYR A 924 37.14 -27.78 21.64
N ARG A 925 37.97 -27.24 20.75
CA ARG A 925 37.98 -25.80 20.46
C ARG A 925 37.55 -25.54 19.03
N MET A 926 36.51 -24.75 18.85
CA MET A 926 36.12 -24.17 17.56
C MET A 926 36.93 -22.90 17.31
N VAL A 927 37.50 -22.74 16.11
CA VAL A 927 38.27 -21.54 15.71
C VAL A 927 37.95 -21.19 14.26
N VAL A 928 37.96 -19.90 13.92
CA VAL A 928 37.83 -19.43 12.53
C VAL A 928 39.20 -19.31 11.87
N ASP A 929 39.38 -19.95 10.71
CA ASP A 929 40.62 -19.89 9.94
C ASP A 929 40.72 -18.64 9.04
N GLU A 930 41.83 -18.52 8.30
CA GLU A 930 42.11 -17.42 7.37
C GLU A 930 41.09 -17.32 6.22
N SER A 931 40.39 -18.42 5.91
CA SER A 931 39.32 -18.47 4.90
C SER A 931 37.94 -18.13 5.47
N ASP A 932 37.88 -17.58 6.68
CA ASP A 932 36.67 -17.30 7.45
C ASP A 932 35.79 -18.56 7.67
N SER A 933 36.43 -19.74 7.69
CA SER A 933 35.77 -21.03 7.90
C SER A 933 36.01 -21.58 9.30
N LEU A 934 34.99 -22.24 9.85
CA LEU A 934 35.06 -22.80 11.19
C LEU A 934 35.77 -24.17 11.20
N VAL A 935 36.89 -24.24 11.90
CA VAL A 935 37.70 -25.43 12.16
C VAL A 935 37.46 -25.93 13.59
N LEU A 936 37.44 -27.25 13.78
CA LEU A 936 37.33 -27.88 15.08
C LEU A 936 38.69 -28.48 15.46
N LEU A 937 39.21 -28.11 16.61
CA LEU A 937 40.47 -28.59 17.18
C LEU A 937 40.19 -29.57 18.33
N ASN A 938 40.93 -30.67 18.38
CA ASN A 938 40.88 -31.61 19.51
C ASN A 938 41.64 -31.06 20.73
N THR A 939 41.66 -31.83 21.82
CA THR A 939 42.39 -31.49 23.06
C THR A 939 43.90 -31.32 22.87
N SER A 940 44.47 -31.85 21.78
CA SER A 940 45.88 -31.66 21.40
C SER A 940 46.11 -30.49 20.44
N GLY A 941 45.07 -29.69 20.15
CA GLY A 941 45.13 -28.56 19.23
C GLY A 941 45.14 -28.93 17.73
N GLN A 942 44.92 -30.20 17.39
CA GLN A 942 44.94 -30.66 16.00
C GLN A 942 43.55 -30.57 15.35
N PRO A 943 43.45 -30.14 14.07
CA PRO A 943 42.18 -30.10 13.34
C PRO A 943 41.54 -31.48 13.17
N VAL A 944 40.24 -31.57 13.46
CA VAL A 944 39.42 -32.78 13.30
C VAL A 944 38.15 -32.49 12.50
N LYS A 945 37.63 -33.51 11.80
CA LYS A 945 36.45 -33.37 10.94
C LYS A 945 35.11 -33.45 11.69
N ALA A 946 35.09 -34.09 12.86
CA ALA A 946 33.88 -34.33 13.64
C ALA A 946 34.17 -34.37 15.15
N LEU A 947 33.12 -34.16 15.94
CA LEU A 947 33.09 -34.37 17.39
C LEU A 947 33.27 -35.86 17.73
N PRO A 948 33.77 -36.20 18.93
CA PRO A 948 33.99 -37.59 19.32
C PRO A 948 32.67 -38.36 19.48
N THR A 949 32.75 -39.69 19.48
CA THR A 949 31.62 -40.55 19.87
C THR A 949 31.48 -40.61 21.38
N ALA A 950 30.24 -40.77 21.87
CA ALA A 950 29.95 -41.00 23.27
C ALA A 950 30.62 -42.31 23.73
N ARG A 951 31.34 -42.25 24.85
CA ARG A 951 31.96 -43.41 25.51
C ARG A 951 31.03 -44.00 26.57
N ILE A 952 30.21 -43.16 27.19
CA ILE A 952 29.20 -43.50 28.20
C ILE A 952 27.89 -42.76 27.94
N ASP A 953 26.79 -43.22 28.53
CA ASP A 953 25.46 -42.63 28.28
C ASP A 953 25.33 -41.18 28.76
N ASP A 954 26.01 -40.82 29.85
CA ASP A 954 25.99 -39.46 30.42
C ASP A 954 26.60 -38.40 29.49
N GLU A 955 27.44 -38.80 28.52
CA GLU A 955 28.02 -37.89 27.52
C GLU A 955 27.06 -37.60 26.36
N LYS A 956 26.03 -38.44 26.13
CA LYS A 956 25.12 -38.30 24.99
C LYS A 956 24.42 -36.93 24.94
N PRO A 957 23.84 -36.41 26.06
CA PRO A 957 23.22 -35.09 26.05
C PRO A 957 24.18 -33.97 25.68
N LEU A 958 25.39 -33.97 26.26
CA LEU A 958 26.44 -32.97 25.98
C LEU A 958 26.90 -33.03 24.52
N LEU A 959 27.10 -34.23 23.97
CA LEU A 959 27.50 -34.41 22.57
C LEU A 959 26.43 -34.00 21.57
N ASP A 960 25.15 -34.19 21.89
CA ASP A 960 24.05 -33.73 21.05
C ASP A 960 23.90 -32.21 21.08
N GLU A 961 24.17 -31.57 22.23
CA GLU A 961 24.25 -30.11 22.35
C GLU A 961 25.46 -29.56 21.59
N ALA A 962 26.64 -30.14 21.78
CA ALA A 962 27.87 -29.83 21.05
C ALA A 962 27.69 -29.90 19.53
N LYS A 963 27.05 -30.96 19.02
CA LYS A 963 26.74 -31.10 17.59
C LYS A 963 25.81 -30.00 17.10
N LYS A 964 24.78 -29.65 17.88
CA LYS A 964 23.85 -28.57 17.53
C LYS A 964 24.58 -27.22 17.49
N LEU A 965 25.41 -26.92 18.47
CA LEU A 965 26.24 -25.71 18.52
C LEU A 965 27.14 -25.61 17.29
N LEU A 966 27.89 -26.67 16.98
CA LEU A 966 28.79 -26.70 15.82
C LEU A 966 28.06 -26.48 14.49
N VAL A 967 26.92 -27.15 14.28
CA VAL A 967 26.12 -26.99 13.04
C VAL A 967 25.52 -25.59 12.94
N ASN A 968 25.05 -25.02 14.05
CA ASN A 968 24.50 -23.68 14.08
C ASN A 968 25.59 -22.64 13.79
N ALA A 969 26.74 -22.72 14.45
CA ALA A 969 27.86 -21.82 14.25
C ALA A 969 28.35 -21.81 12.79
N ARG A 970 28.51 -22.98 12.16
CA ARG A 970 28.87 -23.08 10.72
C ARG A 970 27.86 -22.39 9.81
N LYS A 971 26.56 -22.56 10.07
CA LYS A 971 25.51 -21.91 9.28
C LYS A 971 25.50 -20.40 9.50
N GLU A 972 25.69 -19.97 10.74
CA GLU A 972 25.67 -18.57 11.12
C GLU A 972 26.86 -17.82 10.52
N ILE A 973 28.09 -18.34 10.61
CA ILE A 973 29.28 -17.72 10.00
C ILE A 973 29.11 -17.58 8.49
N LYS A 974 28.65 -18.65 7.81
CA LYS A 974 28.38 -18.65 6.37
C LYS A 974 27.32 -17.61 5.95
N GLN A 975 26.50 -17.15 6.88
CA GLN A 975 25.53 -16.08 6.66
C GLN A 975 26.11 -14.71 7.03
N VAL A 976 26.68 -14.57 8.24
CA VAL A 976 27.11 -13.30 8.82
C VAL A 976 28.25 -12.67 8.05
N VAL A 977 29.25 -13.45 7.62
CA VAL A 977 30.44 -12.90 6.94
C VAL A 977 30.05 -12.18 5.64
N PRO A 978 29.33 -12.79 4.67
CA PRO A 978 28.87 -12.08 3.47
C PRO A 978 27.95 -10.88 3.77
N ASP A 979 27.06 -11.02 4.76
CA ASP A 979 26.11 -9.96 5.12
C ASP A 979 26.86 -8.73 5.69
N GLN A 980 27.87 -8.93 6.55
CA GLN A 980 28.67 -7.83 7.10
C GLN A 980 29.65 -7.25 6.09
N THR A 981 30.20 -8.04 5.15
CA THR A 981 30.97 -7.50 4.02
C THR A 981 30.13 -6.54 3.19
N ALA A 982 28.91 -6.92 2.83
CA ALA A 982 28.00 -6.05 2.07
C ALA A 982 27.63 -4.79 2.85
N ARG A 983 27.47 -4.91 4.17
CA ARG A 983 27.12 -3.80 5.06
C ARG A 983 28.26 -2.81 5.28
N LEU A 984 29.50 -3.29 5.42
CA LEU A 984 30.68 -2.42 5.48
C LEU A 984 30.89 -1.68 4.15
N ARG A 985 30.68 -2.35 3.01
CA ARG A 985 30.70 -1.67 1.70
C ARG A 985 29.64 -0.58 1.61
N GLU A 986 28.41 -0.86 2.05
CA GLU A 986 27.35 0.16 2.08
C GLU A 986 27.68 1.31 3.04
N ALA A 987 28.26 1.02 4.20
CA ALA A 987 28.71 2.04 5.14
C ALA A 987 29.81 2.95 4.55
N MET A 988 30.71 2.40 3.72
CA MET A 988 31.66 3.18 2.94
C MET A 988 30.95 4.07 1.91
N CYS A 989 30.01 3.53 1.12
CA CYS A 989 29.20 4.30 0.17
C CYS A 989 28.50 5.49 0.82
N LEU A 990 28.01 5.30 2.03
CA LEU A 990 27.26 6.29 2.79
C LEU A 990 28.12 7.16 3.69
N GLU A 991 29.46 7.03 3.61
CA GLU A 991 30.42 7.82 4.39
C GLU A 991 30.12 7.76 5.90
N ARG A 992 29.70 6.58 6.37
CA ARG A 992 29.24 6.38 7.74
C ARG A 992 30.41 6.57 8.71
N ARG A 993 30.14 7.30 9.79
CA ARG A 993 31.07 7.59 10.88
C ARG A 993 30.62 6.89 12.15
N TRP A 994 31.54 6.23 12.83
CA TRP A 994 31.36 5.64 14.14
C TRP A 994 32.09 6.47 15.19
N PRO A 995 31.53 6.66 16.41
CA PRO A 995 32.35 7.02 17.56
C PRO A 995 33.50 6.03 17.71
N ALA A 996 34.72 6.52 18.03
CA ALA A 996 35.90 5.65 18.10
C ALA A 996 35.73 4.49 19.10
N ASP A 997 35.10 4.74 20.24
CA ASP A 997 34.80 3.73 21.27
C ASP A 997 33.81 2.67 20.75
N ASP A 998 32.77 3.09 20.03
CA ASP A 998 31.78 2.19 19.44
C ASP A 998 32.40 1.32 18.34
N TRP A 999 33.27 1.90 17.51
CA TRP A 999 34.01 1.16 16.49
C TRP A 999 34.91 0.11 17.14
N ASN A 1000 35.64 0.47 18.20
CA ASN A 1000 36.50 -0.45 18.91
C ASN A 1000 35.69 -1.60 19.54
N LEU A 1001 34.55 -1.29 20.17
CA LEU A 1001 33.75 -2.27 20.87
C LEU A 1001 32.98 -3.21 19.93
N TYR A 1002 32.31 -2.67 18.90
CA TYR A 1002 31.35 -3.43 18.09
C TYR A 1002 31.89 -3.87 16.73
N ILE A 1003 32.96 -3.25 16.23
CA ILE A 1003 33.61 -3.64 14.97
C ILE A 1003 34.88 -4.42 15.26
N LEU A 1004 35.87 -3.80 15.93
CA LEU A 1004 37.16 -4.44 16.21
C LEU A 1004 37.11 -5.47 17.35
N GLY A 1005 36.17 -5.32 18.29
CA GLY A 1005 35.93 -6.28 19.38
C GLY A 1005 35.05 -7.46 18.98
N HIS A 1006 34.43 -7.44 17.81
CA HIS A 1006 33.52 -8.52 17.39
C HIS A 1006 34.28 -9.67 16.69
N PRO A 1007 34.11 -10.95 17.08
CA PRO A 1007 34.90 -12.08 16.58
C PRO A 1007 34.95 -12.25 15.06
N LEU A 1008 33.81 -12.04 14.41
CA LEU A 1008 33.69 -12.18 12.94
C LEU A 1008 33.97 -10.87 12.19
N VAL A 1009 33.51 -9.73 12.69
CA VAL A 1009 33.63 -8.44 11.99
C VAL A 1009 35.04 -7.87 12.11
N ALA A 1010 35.74 -8.08 13.23
CA ALA A 1010 37.13 -7.65 13.41
C ALA A 1010 38.05 -8.21 12.31
N ARG A 1011 37.81 -9.46 11.88
CA ARG A 1011 38.55 -10.12 10.79
C ARG A 1011 38.31 -9.44 9.44
N LEU A 1012 37.13 -8.88 9.20
CA LEU A 1012 36.84 -8.07 8.02
C LEU A 1012 37.51 -6.69 8.16
N ALA A 1013 37.41 -6.07 9.34
CA ALA A 1013 37.95 -4.75 9.62
C ALA A 1013 39.49 -4.68 9.50
N ARG A 1014 40.21 -5.73 9.91
CA ARG A 1014 41.69 -5.87 9.76
C ARG A 1014 42.18 -5.87 8.31
N ARG A 1015 41.30 -6.26 7.38
CA ARG A 1015 41.58 -6.30 5.94
C ARG A 1015 41.11 -5.06 5.19
N LEU A 1016 40.63 -4.04 5.93
CA LEU A 1016 40.15 -2.78 5.40
C LEU A 1016 40.98 -1.62 5.95
N VAL A 1017 41.03 -0.52 5.18
CA VAL A 1017 41.67 0.73 5.58
C VAL A 1017 40.63 1.70 6.12
N TRP A 1018 40.96 2.35 7.22
CA TRP A 1018 40.11 3.26 7.98
C TRP A 1018 40.73 4.65 8.07
N MET A 1019 39.89 5.64 8.36
CA MET A 1019 40.26 7.02 8.66
C MET A 1019 39.87 7.33 10.10
N GLY A 1020 40.82 7.86 10.87
CA GLY A 1020 40.57 8.46 12.18
C GLY A 1020 40.34 9.96 12.02
N LEU A 1021 39.23 10.45 12.55
CA LEU A 1021 38.78 11.83 12.39
C LEU A 1021 38.71 12.56 13.74
N ASP A 1022 38.86 13.88 13.69
CA ASP A 1022 38.50 14.76 14.81
C ASP A 1022 36.96 14.94 14.93
N ALA A 1023 36.53 15.73 15.91
CA ALA A 1023 35.11 16.01 16.14
C ALA A 1023 34.45 16.83 15.00
N ASP A 1024 35.24 17.57 14.22
CA ASP A 1024 34.79 18.36 13.08
C ASP A 1024 34.75 17.53 11.78
N GLY A 1025 35.26 16.29 11.82
CA GLY A 1025 35.28 15.34 10.71
C GLY A 1025 36.51 15.46 9.81
N ASN A 1026 37.55 16.19 10.22
CA ASN A 1026 38.80 16.25 9.49
C ASN A 1026 39.62 14.98 9.72
N CYS A 1027 40.25 14.47 8.67
CA CYS A 1027 41.11 13.29 8.76
C CYS A 1027 42.40 13.60 9.51
N LEU A 1028 42.63 12.93 10.63
CA LEU A 1028 43.85 13.02 11.43
C LEU A 1028 44.89 11.97 11.01
N ALA A 1029 44.44 10.77 10.64
CA ALA A 1029 45.28 9.69 10.12
C ALA A 1029 44.45 8.66 9.36
N THR A 1030 45.10 7.91 8.48
CA THR A 1030 44.58 6.66 7.91
C THR A 1030 45.28 5.48 8.55
N PHE A 1031 44.58 4.37 8.78
CA PHE A 1031 45.16 3.20 9.45
C PHE A 1031 44.50 1.88 9.05
N ARG A 1032 45.14 0.75 9.35
CA ARG A 1032 44.49 -0.58 9.40
C ARG A 1032 44.78 -1.28 10.73
N PRO A 1033 43.85 -2.11 11.24
CA PRO A 1033 44.13 -2.98 12.37
C PRO A 1033 44.99 -4.19 11.99
N LEU A 1034 45.84 -4.64 12.92
CA LEU A 1034 46.65 -5.87 12.84
C LEU A 1034 45.97 -7.03 13.60
N ASP A 1035 46.59 -8.21 13.58
CA ASP A 1035 46.02 -9.43 14.19
C ASP A 1035 45.86 -9.35 15.72
N ASP A 1036 46.73 -8.58 16.38
CA ASP A 1036 46.66 -8.27 17.81
C ASP A 1036 45.77 -7.05 18.12
N ASN A 1037 45.02 -6.55 17.13
CA ASN A 1037 44.20 -5.34 17.17
C ASN A 1037 44.97 -4.02 17.35
N SER A 1038 46.32 -4.02 17.32
CA SER A 1038 47.08 -2.77 17.21
C SER A 1038 46.84 -2.10 15.84
N LEU A 1039 47.00 -0.78 15.77
CA LEU A 1039 46.72 -0.01 14.55
C LEU A 1039 48.02 0.46 13.90
N THR A 1040 48.12 0.33 12.58
CA THR A 1040 49.28 0.77 11.79
C THR A 1040 48.87 1.75 10.68
N ASP A 1041 49.75 2.69 10.33
CA ASP A 1041 49.63 3.54 9.15
C ASP A 1041 50.36 2.96 7.92
N THR A 1042 50.44 3.72 6.82
CA THR A 1042 51.12 3.32 5.57
C THR A 1042 52.63 3.18 5.69
N GLY A 1043 53.24 3.75 6.73
CA GLY A 1043 54.68 3.71 7.00
C GLY A 1043 55.04 2.78 8.15
N ASP A 1044 54.15 1.86 8.51
CA ASP A 1044 54.28 0.91 9.62
C ASP A 1044 54.44 1.54 11.01
N ASN A 1045 53.99 2.79 11.18
CA ASN A 1045 53.99 3.45 12.48
C ASN A 1045 52.72 3.12 13.26
N THR A 1046 52.86 2.99 14.58
CA THR A 1046 51.73 2.77 15.48
C THR A 1046 50.79 3.97 15.50
N VAL A 1047 49.49 3.71 15.39
CA VAL A 1047 48.43 4.71 15.45
C VAL A 1047 47.64 4.55 16.76
N ASP A 1048 47.45 5.65 17.49
CA ASP A 1048 46.69 5.68 18.73
C ASP A 1048 45.23 6.07 18.48
N LEU A 1049 44.31 5.13 18.77
CA LEU A 1049 42.86 5.31 18.63
C LEU A 1049 42.32 6.46 19.48
N SER A 1050 42.93 6.74 20.65
CA SER A 1050 42.45 7.78 21.59
C SER A 1050 42.54 9.20 21.02
N ARG A 1051 43.26 9.37 19.90
CA ARG A 1051 43.36 10.63 19.15
C ARG A 1051 42.12 10.92 18.30
N PHE A 1052 41.26 9.93 18.07
CA PHE A 1052 40.12 10.04 17.16
C PHE A 1052 38.82 10.19 17.94
N ALA A 1053 37.99 11.14 17.52
CA ALA A 1053 36.60 11.21 17.98
C ALA A 1053 35.73 10.24 17.17
N LEU A 1054 35.99 10.16 15.86
CA LEU A 1054 35.22 9.35 14.92
C LEU A 1054 36.14 8.48 14.07
N VAL A 1055 35.62 7.35 13.60
CA VAL A 1055 36.27 6.44 12.65
C VAL A 1055 35.33 6.25 11.45
N GLN A 1056 35.86 6.20 10.24
CA GLN A 1056 35.12 5.86 9.02
C GLN A 1056 35.97 5.01 8.06
N LEU A 1057 35.35 4.35 7.09
CA LEU A 1057 36.09 3.62 6.05
C LEU A 1057 36.77 4.60 5.09
N ALA A 1058 38.01 4.30 4.69
CA ALA A 1058 38.70 5.06 3.66
C ALA A 1058 38.11 4.78 2.27
N HIS A 1059 38.17 5.78 1.39
CA HIS A 1059 37.83 5.67 -0.02
C HIS A 1059 38.72 6.61 -0.83
N SER A 1060 38.98 6.33 -2.11
CA SER A 1060 39.87 7.17 -2.95
C SER A 1060 39.43 8.63 -3.06
N LEU A 1061 38.15 8.93 -2.86
CA LEU A 1061 37.62 10.30 -2.83
C LEU A 1061 37.81 11.03 -1.49
N LEU A 1062 38.09 10.28 -0.42
CA LEU A 1062 38.22 10.83 0.94
C LEU A 1062 39.67 11.01 1.36
N VAL A 1063 40.62 10.46 0.59
CA VAL A 1063 42.05 10.57 0.86
C VAL A 1063 42.80 11.09 -0.37
N PRO A 1064 43.96 11.74 -0.19
CA PRO A 1064 44.83 12.09 -1.31
C PRO A 1064 45.26 10.87 -2.15
N ALA A 1065 45.49 11.08 -3.45
CA ALA A 1065 45.82 10.00 -4.39
C ALA A 1065 47.13 9.27 -4.05
N ASP A 1066 48.11 9.97 -3.50
CA ASP A 1066 49.37 9.40 -3.00
C ASP A 1066 49.16 8.51 -1.76
N VAL A 1067 48.26 8.92 -0.85
CA VAL A 1067 47.86 8.10 0.30
C VAL A 1067 47.13 6.83 -0.14
N ALA A 1068 46.20 6.95 -1.10
CA ALA A 1068 45.52 5.79 -1.69
C ALA A 1068 46.52 4.82 -2.35
N ALA A 1069 47.50 5.33 -3.11
CA ALA A 1069 48.53 4.52 -3.73
C ALA A 1069 49.41 3.81 -2.67
N ALA A 1070 49.81 4.51 -1.62
CA ALA A 1070 50.59 3.94 -0.51
C ALA A 1070 49.85 2.80 0.18
N TRP A 1071 48.54 2.92 0.42
CA TRP A 1071 47.74 1.83 0.98
C TRP A 1071 47.61 0.63 0.05
N ARG A 1072 47.48 0.85 -1.27
CA ARG A 1072 47.46 -0.26 -2.24
C ARG A 1072 48.77 -1.04 -2.21
N THR A 1073 49.90 -0.36 -2.08
CA THR A 1073 51.21 -0.99 -1.89
C THR A 1073 51.28 -1.74 -0.56
N HIS A 1074 50.90 -1.10 0.55
CA HIS A 1074 50.89 -1.72 1.88
C HIS A 1074 50.09 -3.02 1.91
N LEU A 1075 48.84 -3.01 1.42
CA LEU A 1075 48.00 -4.20 1.39
C LEU A 1075 48.60 -5.32 0.52
N ALA A 1076 49.27 -4.98 -0.57
CA ALA A 1076 49.94 -5.96 -1.43
C ALA A 1076 51.18 -6.56 -0.76
N ASP A 1077 52.02 -5.74 -0.13
CA ASP A 1077 53.25 -6.17 0.56
C ASP A 1077 52.97 -7.12 1.73
N TYR A 1078 51.85 -6.92 2.42
CA TYR A 1078 51.38 -7.77 3.51
C TYR A 1078 50.42 -8.90 3.06
N GLU A 1079 50.25 -9.13 1.76
CA GLU A 1079 49.35 -10.14 1.18
C GLU A 1079 47.89 -10.07 1.70
N VAL A 1080 47.44 -8.86 2.07
CA VAL A 1080 46.10 -8.64 2.63
C VAL A 1080 45.08 -8.54 1.50
N THR A 1081 44.22 -9.55 1.40
CA THR A 1081 43.09 -9.51 0.46
C THR A 1081 41.92 -8.74 1.08
N SER A 1082 41.67 -7.52 0.58
CA SER A 1082 40.54 -6.71 1.04
C SER A 1082 39.18 -7.35 0.70
N PRO A 1083 38.16 -7.26 1.59
CA PRO A 1083 36.81 -7.73 1.32
C PRO A 1083 36.13 -7.04 0.13
N PHE A 1084 36.50 -5.79 -0.18
CA PHE A 1084 36.06 -5.01 -1.35
C PHE A 1084 37.08 -3.92 -1.69
N ASP A 1085 37.04 -3.40 -2.92
CA ASP A 1085 37.95 -2.33 -3.35
C ASP A 1085 37.57 -0.99 -2.70
N GLN A 1086 38.55 -0.30 -2.11
CA GLN A 1086 38.40 1.03 -1.49
C GLN A 1086 39.07 2.14 -2.32
N PHE A 1087 39.96 1.80 -3.26
CA PHE A 1087 40.85 2.76 -3.91
C PHE A 1087 40.90 2.64 -5.44
N GLY A 1088 39.91 1.99 -6.07
CA GLY A 1088 39.83 1.79 -7.51
C GLY A 1088 38.58 2.33 -8.19
N ARG A 1089 37.75 3.10 -7.47
CA ARG A 1089 36.42 3.55 -7.92
C ARG A 1089 36.28 5.07 -7.81
N ASP A 1090 37.01 5.79 -8.65
CA ASP A 1090 37.05 7.25 -8.62
C ASP A 1090 35.81 7.90 -9.27
N LEU A 1091 35.39 9.05 -8.74
CA LEU A 1091 34.38 9.89 -9.38
C LEU A 1091 35.05 10.89 -10.34
N PRO A 1092 34.67 10.95 -11.62
CA PRO A 1092 35.17 11.97 -12.54
C PRO A 1092 34.77 13.37 -12.05
N LYS A 1093 35.63 14.37 -12.30
CA LYS A 1093 35.33 15.75 -11.92
C LYS A 1093 34.10 16.26 -12.67
N LEU A 1094 33.01 16.49 -11.95
CA LEU A 1094 31.75 16.98 -12.50
C LEU A 1094 31.77 18.50 -12.64
N ALA A 1095 31.31 19.00 -13.79
CA ALA A 1095 31.03 20.41 -14.00
C ALA A 1095 29.75 20.84 -13.22
N PRO A 1096 29.57 22.12 -12.87
CA PRO A 1096 28.40 22.59 -12.13
C PRO A 1096 27.06 22.19 -12.77
N GLU A 1097 26.99 22.17 -14.10
CA GLU A 1097 25.80 21.77 -14.84
C GLU A 1097 25.46 20.29 -14.63
N GLN A 1098 26.47 19.42 -14.50
CA GLN A 1098 26.29 17.98 -14.27
C GLN A 1098 25.79 17.69 -12.85
N LEU A 1099 26.10 18.53 -11.87
CA LEU A 1099 25.58 18.39 -10.50
C LEU A 1099 24.07 18.65 -10.43
N THR A 1100 23.53 19.45 -11.36
CA THR A 1100 22.09 19.72 -11.49
C THR A 1100 21.35 18.68 -12.34
N ALA A 1101 22.09 17.79 -13.03
CA ALA A 1101 21.51 16.69 -13.78
C ALA A 1101 20.89 15.65 -12.82
N ARG A 1102 19.97 14.83 -13.36
CA ARG A 1102 19.29 13.75 -12.62
C ARG A 1102 19.66 12.35 -13.13
N ASP A 1103 20.22 12.27 -14.34
CA ASP A 1103 20.46 11.02 -15.05
C ASP A 1103 21.90 10.94 -15.56
N ILE A 1104 22.47 9.73 -15.45
CA ILE A 1104 23.78 9.36 -16.01
C ILE A 1104 23.52 8.46 -17.22
N THR A 1105 23.84 8.96 -18.42
CA THR A 1105 23.49 8.32 -19.71
C THR A 1105 24.69 7.88 -20.55
N ASP A 1106 25.90 7.91 -19.99
CA ASP A 1106 27.16 7.61 -20.70
C ASP A 1106 27.33 6.14 -21.15
N ARG A 1107 26.47 5.24 -20.65
CA ARG A 1107 26.33 3.85 -21.08
C ARG A 1107 25.04 3.57 -21.86
N LYS A 1108 24.31 4.59 -22.30
CA LYS A 1108 23.12 4.43 -23.14
C LYS A 1108 23.46 3.68 -24.43
N GLY A 1109 22.65 2.66 -24.76
CA GLY A 1109 22.83 1.85 -25.97
C GLY A 1109 23.91 0.77 -25.86
N TRP A 1110 24.48 0.53 -24.68
CA TRP A 1110 25.34 -0.62 -24.43
C TRP A 1110 24.52 -1.90 -24.33
N MET A 1111 24.83 -2.88 -25.17
CA MET A 1111 24.06 -4.11 -25.31
C MET A 1111 24.49 -5.18 -24.31
N ILE A 1112 23.54 -5.86 -23.71
CA ILE A 1112 23.73 -6.96 -22.76
C ILE A 1112 22.56 -7.95 -22.85
N GLU A 1113 22.80 -9.25 -22.64
CA GLU A 1113 21.72 -10.23 -22.51
C GLU A 1113 21.02 -10.10 -21.14
N THR A 1114 19.69 -10.21 -21.09
CA THR A 1114 18.90 -10.03 -19.86
C THR A 1114 19.34 -10.93 -18.70
N PHE A 1115 19.73 -12.20 -18.94
CA PHE A 1115 20.22 -13.07 -17.86
C PHE A 1115 21.62 -12.67 -17.37
N LYS A 1116 22.49 -12.16 -18.26
CA LYS A 1116 23.80 -11.62 -17.87
C LYS A 1116 23.64 -10.33 -17.08
N LEU A 1117 22.74 -9.45 -17.51
CA LEU A 1117 22.37 -8.23 -16.79
C LEU A 1117 21.88 -8.58 -15.38
N ARG A 1118 20.92 -9.50 -15.25
CA ARG A 1118 20.44 -10.00 -13.94
C ARG A 1118 21.59 -10.47 -13.06
N GLY A 1119 22.48 -11.31 -13.60
CA GLY A 1119 23.61 -11.85 -12.85
C GLY A 1119 24.64 -10.79 -12.46
N ALA A 1120 24.87 -9.77 -13.29
CA ALA A 1120 25.75 -8.64 -12.97
C ALA A 1120 25.12 -7.70 -11.92
N ALA A 1121 23.85 -7.34 -12.10
CA ALA A 1121 23.08 -6.51 -11.17
C ALA A 1121 22.98 -7.14 -9.77
N ILE A 1122 22.62 -8.43 -9.68
CA ILE A 1122 22.53 -9.15 -8.39
C ILE A 1122 23.88 -9.19 -7.67
N ARG A 1123 25.00 -9.34 -8.40
CA ARG A 1123 26.35 -9.31 -7.80
C ARG A 1123 26.68 -7.94 -7.18
N GLN A 1124 26.14 -6.86 -7.75
CA GLN A 1124 26.25 -5.51 -7.19
C GLN A 1124 25.13 -5.17 -6.19
N GLY A 1125 24.33 -6.14 -5.76
CA GLY A 1125 23.28 -5.96 -4.76
C GLY A 1125 21.98 -5.32 -5.28
N TYR A 1126 21.83 -5.17 -6.59
CA TYR A 1126 20.59 -4.71 -7.21
C TYR A 1126 19.56 -5.84 -7.29
N VAL A 1127 18.28 -5.49 -7.13
CA VAL A 1127 17.14 -6.40 -7.30
C VAL A 1127 16.26 -5.91 -8.44
N ARG A 1128 15.44 -6.82 -8.96
CA ARG A 1128 14.48 -6.51 -10.03
C ARG A 1128 13.45 -5.48 -9.55
N GLY A 1129 13.20 -4.46 -10.36
CA GLY A 1129 12.11 -3.49 -10.16
C GLY A 1129 10.72 -4.10 -10.31
N ALA A 1130 9.68 -3.30 -10.06
CA ALA A 1130 8.29 -3.72 -10.25
C ALA A 1130 8.01 -4.02 -11.73
N ALA A 1131 7.14 -5.00 -11.98
CA ALA A 1131 6.63 -5.25 -13.32
C ALA A 1131 5.53 -4.24 -13.64
N GLU A 1132 5.52 -3.76 -14.88
CA GLU A 1132 4.55 -2.81 -15.41
C GLU A 1132 3.42 -3.53 -16.17
N ASP A 1133 2.53 -2.75 -16.78
CA ASP A 1133 1.46 -3.28 -17.63
C ASP A 1133 2.06 -4.12 -18.78
N GLY A 1134 1.45 -5.27 -19.05
CA GLY A 1134 1.98 -6.25 -20.01
C GLY A 1134 3.04 -7.21 -19.46
N GLY A 1135 3.41 -7.10 -18.18
CA GLY A 1135 4.28 -8.08 -17.52
C GLY A 1135 5.77 -7.90 -17.81
N VAL A 1136 6.20 -6.71 -18.21
CA VAL A 1136 7.60 -6.36 -18.48
C VAL A 1136 8.15 -5.52 -17.33
N PHE A 1137 9.44 -5.63 -17.01
CA PHE A 1137 10.12 -4.71 -16.09
C PHE A 1137 11.32 -4.05 -16.76
N MET A 1138 11.59 -2.79 -16.41
CA MET A 1138 12.58 -1.95 -17.10
C MET A 1138 13.72 -1.48 -16.18
N THR A 1139 13.73 -1.91 -14.92
CA THR A 1139 14.68 -1.40 -13.92
C THR A 1139 15.28 -2.49 -13.03
N TYR A 1140 16.55 -2.30 -12.67
CA TYR A 1140 17.18 -2.90 -11.52
C TYR A 1140 17.42 -1.83 -10.46
N GLU A 1141 16.98 -2.07 -9.24
CA GLU A 1141 17.00 -1.09 -8.15
C GLU A 1141 17.87 -1.57 -6.97
N ARG A 1142 18.60 -0.64 -6.35
CA ARG A 1142 19.29 -0.85 -5.07
C ARG A 1142 18.93 0.27 -4.10
N ARG A 1143 18.48 -0.10 -2.90
CA ARG A 1143 17.99 0.84 -1.90
C ARG A 1143 19.07 1.15 -0.86
N TYR A 1144 19.20 2.44 -0.52
CA TYR A 1144 20.08 2.96 0.51
C TYR A 1144 19.21 3.66 1.57
N VAL A 1145 18.73 2.87 2.54
CA VAL A 1145 17.69 3.29 3.49
C VAL A 1145 18.15 4.47 4.35
N ALA A 1146 19.39 4.45 4.84
CA ALA A 1146 19.96 5.52 5.65
C ALA A 1146 20.08 6.85 4.88
N ALA A 1147 20.32 6.81 3.56
CA ALA A 1147 20.29 8.00 2.70
C ALA A 1147 18.88 8.42 2.25
N GLY A 1148 17.87 7.56 2.44
CA GLY A 1148 16.54 7.77 1.89
C GLY A 1148 16.50 7.70 0.35
N LEU A 1149 17.47 7.01 -0.28
CA LEU A 1149 17.66 6.97 -1.73
C LEU A 1149 17.52 5.55 -2.32
N ILE A 1150 17.20 5.48 -3.61
CA ILE A 1150 17.22 4.28 -4.44
C ILE A 1150 18.04 4.60 -5.69
N ALA A 1151 19.06 3.81 -5.98
CA ALA A 1151 19.76 3.83 -7.26
C ALA A 1151 19.02 2.93 -8.26
N LEU A 1152 18.76 3.45 -9.46
CA LEU A 1152 17.94 2.79 -10.49
C LEU A 1152 18.75 2.68 -11.78
N ILE A 1153 19.02 1.45 -12.22
CA ILE A 1153 19.59 1.17 -13.53
C ILE A 1153 18.45 0.85 -14.47
N HIS A 1154 18.18 1.77 -15.39
CA HIS A 1154 17.21 1.60 -16.45
C HIS A 1154 17.84 0.87 -17.62
N PHE A 1155 17.08 -0.06 -18.17
CA PHE A 1155 17.44 -0.78 -19.36
C PHE A 1155 16.19 -0.97 -20.21
N SER A 1156 16.40 -1.51 -21.39
CA SER A 1156 15.36 -1.55 -22.38
C SER A 1156 14.19 -2.45 -21.93
N GLY A 1157 14.42 -3.56 -21.20
CA GLY A 1157 13.35 -4.35 -20.60
C GLY A 1157 13.53 -5.86 -20.55
N SER A 1158 12.60 -6.56 -19.87
CA SER A 1158 12.48 -8.02 -19.94
C SER A 1158 11.06 -8.47 -19.54
N PRO A 1159 10.45 -9.43 -20.26
CA PRO A 1159 9.12 -9.95 -19.94
C PRO A 1159 9.13 -10.87 -18.71
N LEU A 1160 7.94 -11.25 -18.24
CA LEU A 1160 7.70 -12.27 -17.23
C LEU A 1160 6.82 -13.40 -17.79
N PRO A 1161 7.20 -14.67 -17.65
CA PRO A 1161 8.47 -15.16 -17.08
C PRO A 1161 9.69 -14.65 -17.88
N GLU A 1162 10.83 -14.49 -17.20
CA GLU A 1162 12.03 -13.93 -17.83
C GLU A 1162 12.59 -14.84 -18.93
N GLU A 1163 12.89 -14.24 -20.07
CA GLU A 1163 13.56 -14.88 -21.21
C GLU A 1163 14.95 -14.28 -21.39
N ASN A 1164 15.87 -15.02 -22.01
CA ASN A 1164 17.20 -14.49 -22.33
C ASN A 1164 17.15 -13.74 -23.68
N LEU A 1165 17.08 -12.41 -23.61
CA LEU A 1165 16.90 -11.52 -24.76
C LEU A 1165 18.03 -10.48 -24.82
N PRO A 1166 18.36 -9.95 -26.01
CA PRO A 1166 19.20 -8.76 -26.10
C PRO A 1166 18.49 -7.55 -25.47
N ALA A 1167 19.21 -6.79 -24.67
CA ALA A 1167 18.75 -5.57 -24.04
C ALA A 1167 19.81 -4.48 -24.08
N ALA A 1168 19.40 -3.21 -24.02
CA ALA A 1168 20.30 -2.06 -23.98
C ALA A 1168 20.18 -1.34 -22.64
N LEU A 1169 21.31 -0.90 -22.06
CA LEU A 1169 21.30 0.01 -20.92
C LEU A 1169 20.86 1.41 -21.35
N PHE A 1170 20.10 2.11 -20.50
CA PHE A 1170 19.62 3.47 -20.77
C PHE A 1170 20.31 4.49 -19.88
N GLU A 1171 20.09 4.42 -18.57
CA GLU A 1171 20.57 5.41 -17.62
C GLU A 1171 20.67 4.87 -16.20
N LEU A 1172 21.49 5.53 -15.38
CA LEU A 1172 21.47 5.44 -13.92
C LEU A 1172 20.91 6.74 -13.36
N ASN A 1173 19.91 6.65 -12.49
CA ASN A 1173 19.43 7.79 -11.71
C ASN A 1173 19.18 7.40 -10.24
N PHE A 1174 18.89 8.40 -9.42
CA PHE A 1174 18.60 8.23 -8.00
C PHE A 1174 17.23 8.81 -7.68
N ALA A 1175 16.46 8.13 -6.85
CA ALA A 1175 15.14 8.56 -6.44
C ALA A 1175 14.93 8.44 -4.92
N ARG A 1176 14.04 9.26 -4.36
CA ARG A 1176 13.66 9.19 -2.94
C ARG A 1176 12.91 7.89 -2.66
N ILE A 1177 13.16 7.28 -1.49
CA ILE A 1177 12.39 6.12 -1.04
C ILE A 1177 10.96 6.55 -0.70
N LYS A 1178 9.96 5.97 -1.36
CA LYS A 1178 8.55 6.12 -1.02
C LYS A 1178 8.10 5.04 -0.03
N ARG A 1179 7.53 5.44 1.10
CA ARG A 1179 7.00 4.50 2.10
C ARG A 1179 5.74 3.82 1.56
N ASN A 1180 5.60 2.51 1.83
CA ASN A 1180 4.43 1.70 1.46
C ASN A 1180 4.07 1.67 -0.04
N SER A 1181 5.03 1.93 -0.93
CA SER A 1181 4.84 1.90 -2.38
C SER A 1181 5.81 0.93 -3.07
N ASN A 1182 5.37 0.35 -4.20
CA ASN A 1182 6.23 -0.38 -5.12
C ASN A 1182 7.00 0.55 -6.07
N TRP A 1183 6.59 1.80 -6.16
CA TRP A 1183 7.22 2.86 -6.94
C TRP A 1183 8.14 3.69 -6.04
N HIS A 1184 9.26 4.15 -6.59
CA HIS A 1184 10.09 5.17 -5.95
C HIS A 1184 9.43 6.56 -6.03
N GLY A 1185 9.91 7.50 -5.22
CA GLY A 1185 9.50 8.90 -5.29
C GLY A 1185 10.22 9.65 -6.41
N ALA A 1186 10.27 10.98 -6.29
CA ALA A 1186 10.97 11.84 -7.23
C ALA A 1186 12.44 11.48 -7.38
N THR A 1187 12.96 11.62 -8.61
CA THR A 1187 14.39 11.59 -8.84
C THR A 1187 15.07 12.73 -8.07
N VAL A 1188 16.35 12.61 -7.79
CA VAL A 1188 17.16 13.65 -7.13
C VAL A 1188 18.28 14.10 -8.07
N VAL A 1189 18.77 15.32 -7.87
CA VAL A 1189 19.92 15.82 -8.63
C VAL A 1189 21.20 15.13 -8.15
N LEU A 1190 22.19 14.97 -9.03
CA LEU A 1190 23.43 14.25 -8.69
C LEU A 1190 24.20 14.92 -7.55
N GLY A 1191 24.09 16.24 -7.38
CA GLY A 1191 24.70 16.97 -6.26
C GLY A 1191 24.11 16.65 -4.88
N ASP A 1192 22.91 16.06 -4.81
CA ASP A 1192 22.27 15.65 -3.55
C ASP A 1192 22.63 14.21 -3.15
N VAL A 1193 23.39 13.49 -3.99
CA VAL A 1193 23.83 12.12 -3.73
C VAL A 1193 25.19 12.15 -3.03
N PRO A 1194 25.40 11.38 -1.93
CA PRO A 1194 26.72 11.27 -1.31
C PRO A 1194 27.82 10.94 -2.33
N PRO A 1195 28.95 11.67 -2.37
CA PRO A 1195 29.98 11.52 -3.39
C PRO A 1195 30.51 10.09 -3.54
N VAL A 1196 30.77 9.38 -2.44
CA VAL A 1196 31.24 7.98 -2.51
C VAL A 1196 30.15 7.06 -3.04
N LEU A 1197 28.89 7.26 -2.64
CA LEU A 1197 27.75 6.51 -3.19
C LEU A 1197 27.62 6.71 -4.70
N LEU A 1198 27.75 7.96 -5.16
CA LEU A 1198 27.68 8.31 -6.58
C LEU A 1198 28.80 7.62 -7.36
N ALA A 1199 30.03 7.66 -6.86
CA ALA A 1199 31.19 7.00 -7.47
C ALA A 1199 30.98 5.48 -7.59
N GLU A 1200 30.58 4.84 -6.50
CA GLU A 1200 30.39 3.39 -6.41
C GLU A 1200 29.29 2.89 -7.36
N THR A 1201 28.16 3.58 -7.40
CA THR A 1201 27.02 3.19 -8.23
C THR A 1201 27.23 3.51 -9.72
N TRP A 1202 27.94 4.60 -10.03
CA TRP A 1202 28.38 4.89 -11.39
C TRP A 1202 29.35 3.81 -11.89
N GLN A 1203 30.28 3.37 -11.04
CA GLN A 1203 31.16 2.26 -11.37
C GLN A 1203 30.41 0.92 -11.47
N ASP A 1204 29.38 0.68 -10.65
CA ASP A 1204 28.51 -0.50 -10.79
C ASP A 1204 27.85 -0.54 -12.19
N LEU A 1205 27.38 0.60 -12.72
CA LEU A 1205 26.87 0.70 -14.09
C LEU A 1205 27.94 0.30 -15.12
N TYR A 1206 29.19 0.72 -14.94
CA TYR A 1206 30.31 0.39 -15.82
C TYR A 1206 30.65 -1.09 -15.76
N ASP A 1207 30.71 -1.67 -14.58
CA ASP A 1207 30.98 -3.09 -14.38
C ASP A 1207 29.91 -3.97 -15.03
N ILE A 1208 28.64 -3.54 -14.95
CA ILE A 1208 27.51 -4.19 -15.62
C ILE A 1208 27.67 -4.07 -17.15
N ALA A 1209 27.91 -2.85 -17.65
CA ALA A 1209 28.10 -2.59 -19.08
C ALA A 1209 29.26 -3.40 -19.67
N ALA A 1210 30.35 -3.58 -18.91
CA ALA A 1210 31.51 -4.37 -19.31
C ALA A 1210 31.24 -5.88 -19.44
N LYS A 1211 30.12 -6.39 -18.91
CA LYS A 1211 29.66 -7.78 -19.17
C LYS A 1211 28.85 -7.92 -20.46
N GLY A 1212 28.50 -6.80 -21.09
CA GLY A 1212 27.80 -6.74 -22.36
C GLY A 1212 28.72 -6.87 -23.57
N THR A 1213 28.17 -6.61 -24.75
CA THR A 1213 28.90 -6.60 -26.02
C THR A 1213 29.41 -5.21 -26.43
N GLY A 1214 29.19 -4.19 -25.59
CA GLY A 1214 29.57 -2.80 -25.85
C GLY A 1214 28.45 -1.97 -26.48
N PHE A 1215 28.78 -0.73 -26.83
CA PHE A 1215 27.87 0.19 -27.53
C PHE A 1215 27.53 -0.33 -28.93
N ASP A 1216 26.26 -0.28 -29.30
CA ASP A 1216 25.79 -0.62 -30.64
C ASP A 1216 24.98 0.54 -31.24
N PRO A 1217 25.39 1.18 -32.35
CA PRO A 1217 24.65 2.29 -32.95
C PRO A 1217 23.26 1.90 -33.49
N GLN A 1218 22.95 0.61 -33.57
CA GLN A 1218 21.64 0.07 -33.97
C GLN A 1218 20.90 -0.61 -32.82
N TRP A 1219 21.26 -0.34 -31.56
CA TRP A 1219 20.66 -0.97 -30.39
C TRP A 1219 19.12 -0.89 -30.39
N GLU A 1220 18.53 0.23 -30.83
CA GLU A 1220 17.08 0.45 -30.92
C GLU A 1220 16.36 -0.53 -31.84
N LYS A 1221 17.06 -1.15 -32.80
CA LYS A 1221 16.50 -2.18 -33.70
C LYS A 1221 16.68 -3.60 -33.18
N LYS A 1222 17.51 -3.77 -32.15
CA LYS A 1222 17.94 -5.06 -31.60
C LYS A 1222 17.26 -5.37 -30.27
N THR A 1223 16.54 -4.41 -29.69
CA THR A 1223 15.72 -4.61 -28.50
C THR A 1223 14.27 -4.93 -28.89
N PRO A 1224 13.56 -5.80 -28.15
CA PRO A 1224 12.19 -6.21 -28.48
C PRO A 1224 11.09 -5.15 -28.36
N TRP A 1225 11.38 -3.98 -27.78
CA TRP A 1225 10.45 -2.89 -27.44
C TRP A 1225 11.02 -1.54 -27.87
#